data_AF-A0A7K8APN0-F1
#
_entry.id   AF-A0A7K8APN0-F1
#
_cell.length_a   1.000
_cell.length_b   1.000
_cell.length_c   1.000
_cell.angle_alpha   90.00
_cell.angle_beta   90.00
_cell.angle_gamma   90.00
#
_symmetry.space_group_name_H-M   'P 1'
#
loop_
_entity.id
_entity.type
_entity.pdbx_description
1 polymer ?
#
loop_
_entity_poly.entity_id
_entity_poly.type
_entity_poly.pdbx_seq_one_letter_code
_entity_poly.pdbx_strand_id
1 'polypeptide(L)'
;LSPGILPNVYNPPAGLCWDQLCTDPPVVDGDGPERNVDSVVTSFLEAAATQAQQYRTNHILMTMGSDFHYENAHLWFKNLDKLIAHANARQANGSRVHALYSTPSCYLRELHRANLTWPLKMDDFFPYSDGPHQFWTGFFSSRPALKGYERLSSGFLQICSQLEALAGPLARDGPYGPGDSSVLREAVAVAQHHDAVSGTERQHVADDYARQLAKGWDSCQVLVANALSLLGGTKDPFVFCNALNISVCPLSESTAHFTVILYNPLAWGVAWPVRLPVKGSSYAVTDPQGRPVASQVSLGFPTPTSGAAPGELLFQAWAPPLGFSTFGVKQLSPGGPWDPPRGPSGDPEPQIENEHLRVLFDPITGHLREIQNLAKGFSLPVFQSFYWYNASAGDALCPQASGAYIFRPNVSTPIPVAKHAATHLIKTELVQELHQNFSAWCSQVLRLRPGQPYLELEWTVGPIPVSDGLGKEVISRFETPLRTAGRFYTDSNGRQVLERRRDYRPTWNLSQSEPVAGNYYPVNTRIFIKDQKVQLTVLTDRSQGGSSILDGSLELMVHRRLLNDDNRGVGEPLDEPGDDGRGLVVRGRHLVLLDTAAAAADKHRPRAQEMVTSPYVVLAAGPGPQLRQFSGLRRPLPPNLHLLTVEPRGAGTLLLRLEHLFERGESQNGSQPVTVDL
;
A
#
# COMPACT_ATOMS: atom_id res chain seq x y z
N LEU A 1 -22.46 13.81 -0.57
CA LEU A 1 -22.23 13.17 0.74
C LEU A 1 -21.87 14.26 1.73
N SER A 2 -22.60 14.39 2.84
CA SER A 2 -22.27 15.34 3.91
C SER A 2 -21.38 14.62 4.92
N PRO A 3 -20.14 15.05 5.19
CA PRO A 3 -19.30 14.47 6.22
C PRO A 3 -19.86 14.89 7.58
N GLY A 4 -20.79 14.13 8.13
CA GLY A 4 -21.31 14.38 9.48
C GLY A 4 -20.23 14.05 10.51
N ILE A 5 -19.39 15.01 10.86
CA ILE A 5 -18.43 14.87 11.97
C ILE A 5 -19.22 14.94 13.27
N LEU A 6 -19.15 13.87 14.05
CA LEU A 6 -19.88 13.72 15.30
C LEU A 6 -19.09 14.36 16.46
N PRO A 7 -19.75 15.05 17.40
CA PRO A 7 -19.09 15.77 18.50
C PRO A 7 -18.47 14.85 19.57
N ASN A 8 -18.90 13.59 19.60
CA ASN A 8 -18.56 12.60 20.61
C ASN A 8 -18.09 11.28 19.97
N VAL A 9 -17.38 11.39 18.84
CA VAL A 9 -16.87 10.26 18.06
C VAL A 9 -18.03 9.39 17.57
N TYR A 10 -18.28 8.22 18.16
CA TYR A 10 -19.44 7.38 17.83
C TYR A 10 -20.15 6.84 19.09
N ASN A 11 -19.87 7.43 20.26
CA ASN A 11 -20.42 7.00 21.55
C ASN A 11 -21.81 7.58 21.81
N PRO A 12 -22.57 7.06 22.79
CA PRO A 12 -23.72 7.77 23.35
C PRO A 12 -23.29 9.07 24.05
N PRO A 13 -24.24 9.99 24.34
CA PRO A 13 -23.98 11.05 25.30
C PRO A 13 -23.55 10.48 26.66
N ALA A 14 -22.71 11.22 27.39
CA ALA A 14 -22.22 10.78 28.70
C ALA A 14 -23.36 10.46 29.67
N GLY A 15 -23.23 9.34 30.40
CA GLY A 15 -24.24 8.87 31.35
C GLY A 15 -25.41 8.11 30.74
N LEU A 16 -25.39 7.82 29.43
CA LEU A 16 -26.45 7.10 28.70
C LEU A 16 -25.96 5.80 28.04
N CYS A 17 -25.01 5.10 28.65
CA CYS A 17 -24.63 3.76 28.20
C CYS A 17 -25.36 2.66 28.98
N TRP A 18 -26.20 1.88 28.30
CA TRP A 18 -26.94 0.77 28.91
C TRP A 18 -26.55 -0.59 28.36
N ASP A 19 -25.31 -0.72 27.90
CA ASP A 19 -24.77 -2.03 27.56
C ASP A 19 -24.43 -2.86 28.80
N GLN A 20 -24.19 -4.15 28.62
CA GLN A 20 -23.93 -5.08 29.73
C GLN A 20 -22.64 -4.75 30.50
N LEU A 21 -21.65 -4.15 29.82
CA LEU A 21 -20.38 -3.73 30.42
C LEU A 21 -20.40 -2.29 30.93
N CYS A 22 -21.50 -1.56 30.75
CA CYS A 22 -21.63 -0.18 31.18
C CYS A 22 -22.12 -0.07 32.63
N THR A 23 -21.71 1.00 33.30
CA THR A 23 -22.00 1.27 34.71
C THR A 23 -23.07 2.34 34.94
N ASP A 24 -23.57 2.97 33.86
CA ASP A 24 -24.61 3.99 33.99
C ASP A 24 -25.93 3.35 34.47
N PRO A 25 -26.64 4.01 35.41
CA PRO A 25 -27.86 3.45 35.95
C PRO A 25 -28.96 3.34 34.87
N PRO A 26 -29.79 2.29 34.90
CA PRO A 26 -30.96 2.21 34.03
C PRO A 26 -31.95 3.33 34.34
N VAL A 27 -32.84 3.61 33.41
CA VAL A 27 -33.95 4.55 33.58
C VAL A 27 -35.03 3.90 34.47
N VAL A 28 -35.17 4.44 35.67
CA VAL A 28 -36.15 4.02 36.68
C VAL A 28 -37.22 5.10 36.81
N ASP A 29 -38.43 4.74 36.39
CA ASP A 29 -39.62 5.60 36.29
C ASP A 29 -40.79 5.14 37.18
N GLY A 30 -40.56 4.17 38.07
CA GLY A 30 -41.50 3.80 39.14
C GLY A 30 -41.40 4.72 40.35
N ASP A 31 -42.39 4.67 41.24
CA ASP A 31 -42.54 5.59 42.40
C ASP A 31 -41.68 5.20 43.63
N GLY A 32 -40.51 4.61 43.40
CA GLY A 32 -39.60 4.15 44.45
C GLY A 32 -38.45 5.12 44.76
N PRO A 33 -37.66 4.85 45.81
CA PRO A 33 -36.50 5.68 46.19
C PRO A 33 -35.39 5.72 45.12
N GLU A 34 -35.38 4.76 44.19
CA GLU A 34 -34.41 4.66 43.09
C GLU A 34 -34.86 5.41 41.82
N ARG A 35 -36.02 6.11 41.84
CA ARG A 35 -36.52 6.87 40.69
C ARG A 35 -35.50 7.92 40.24
N ASN A 36 -35.05 7.82 38.99
CA ASN A 36 -34.05 8.71 38.41
C ASN A 36 -34.46 9.29 37.04
N VAL A 37 -35.63 8.92 36.50
CA VAL A 37 -36.02 9.29 35.14
C VAL A 37 -35.99 10.81 34.87
N ASP A 38 -36.36 11.63 35.87
CA ASP A 38 -36.39 13.08 35.73
C ASP A 38 -34.98 13.68 35.61
N SER A 39 -33.98 13.14 36.32
CA SER A 39 -32.59 13.59 36.20
C SER A 39 -31.96 13.13 34.89
N VAL A 40 -32.18 11.87 34.51
CA VAL A 40 -31.68 11.32 33.23
C VAL A 40 -32.24 12.08 32.03
N VAL A 41 -33.55 12.36 32.02
CA VAL A 41 -34.18 13.15 30.94
C VAL A 41 -33.65 14.58 30.91
N THR A 42 -33.42 15.20 32.08
CA THR A 42 -32.84 16.55 32.14
C THR A 42 -31.44 16.58 31.51
N SER A 43 -30.56 15.64 31.90
CA SER A 43 -29.21 15.52 31.32
C SER A 43 -29.25 15.25 29.81
N PHE A 44 -30.18 14.40 29.33
CA PHE A 44 -30.35 14.16 27.89
C PHE A 44 -30.78 15.41 27.12
N LEU A 45 -31.72 16.19 27.67
CA LEU A 45 -32.18 17.43 27.04
C LEU A 45 -31.07 18.50 27.02
N GLU A 46 -30.24 18.57 28.05
CA GLU A 46 -29.05 19.44 28.11
C GLU A 46 -27.99 19.03 27.08
N ALA A 47 -27.72 17.73 26.95
CA ALA A 47 -26.82 17.20 25.92
C ALA A 47 -27.35 17.49 24.52
N ALA A 48 -28.66 17.32 24.29
CA ALA A 48 -29.31 17.63 23.02
C ALA A 48 -29.24 19.13 22.68
N ALA A 49 -29.51 19.99 23.65
CA ALA A 49 -29.39 21.43 23.48
C ALA A 49 -27.94 21.85 23.16
N THR A 50 -26.97 21.29 23.87
CA THR A 50 -25.53 21.55 23.63
C THR A 50 -25.11 21.09 22.24
N GLN A 51 -25.49 19.87 21.86
CA GLN A 51 -25.16 19.33 20.54
C GLN A 51 -25.83 20.15 19.43
N ALA A 52 -27.10 20.54 19.57
CA ALA A 52 -27.82 21.31 18.57
C ALA A 52 -27.14 22.64 18.20
N GLN A 53 -26.38 23.25 19.12
CA GLN A 53 -25.61 24.48 18.84
C GLN A 53 -24.51 24.29 17.78
N GLN A 54 -24.06 23.06 17.55
CA GLN A 54 -23.00 22.73 16.59
C GLN A 54 -23.54 22.35 15.19
N TYR A 55 -24.87 22.26 15.03
CA TYR A 55 -25.52 21.82 13.79
C TYR A 55 -26.38 22.93 13.18
N ARG A 56 -26.51 22.91 11.84
CA ARG A 56 -27.26 23.95 11.10
C ARG A 56 -28.78 23.78 11.14
N THR A 57 -29.27 22.57 11.41
CA THR A 57 -30.70 22.25 11.39
C THR A 57 -31.21 21.93 12.79
N ASN A 58 -32.53 21.88 12.93
CA ASN A 58 -33.20 21.35 14.11
C ASN A 58 -33.23 19.81 14.18
N HIS A 59 -32.48 19.12 13.32
CA HIS A 59 -32.24 17.69 13.39
C HIS A 59 -30.80 17.44 13.82
N ILE A 60 -30.60 16.63 14.85
CA ILE A 60 -29.30 16.14 15.30
C ILE A 60 -29.31 14.61 15.36
N LEU A 61 -28.13 14.01 15.19
CA LEU A 61 -27.93 12.57 15.33
C LEU A 61 -27.19 12.28 16.65
N MET A 62 -27.77 11.43 17.49
CA MET A 62 -27.09 10.88 18.67
C MET A 62 -26.88 9.39 18.46
N THR A 63 -25.61 8.97 18.48
CA THR A 63 -25.21 7.57 18.31
C THR A 63 -25.38 6.80 19.61
N MET A 64 -26.52 6.13 19.80
CA MET A 64 -26.81 5.36 21.02
C MET A 64 -26.16 3.97 20.97
N GLY A 65 -24.83 3.90 20.93
CA GLY A 65 -24.05 2.65 20.82
C GLY A 65 -22.54 2.92 20.82
N SER A 66 -21.73 1.87 20.87
CA SER A 66 -20.26 1.93 20.75
C SER A 66 -19.72 0.55 20.36
N ASP A 67 -18.39 0.37 20.44
CA ASP A 67 -17.69 -0.87 20.08
C ASP A 67 -18.31 -2.07 20.78
N PHE A 68 -18.77 -3.04 19.98
CA PHE A 68 -19.41 -4.29 20.41
C PHE A 68 -20.60 -4.12 21.38
N HIS A 69 -21.19 -2.94 21.49
CA HIS A 69 -22.46 -2.79 22.20
C HIS A 69 -23.60 -3.56 21.50
N TYR A 70 -24.74 -3.68 22.18
CA TYR A 70 -25.92 -4.44 21.81
C TYR A 70 -25.78 -5.97 21.89
N GLU A 71 -24.79 -6.51 22.64
CA GLU A 71 -24.72 -7.94 22.99
C GLU A 71 -26.03 -8.41 23.64
N ASN A 72 -26.56 -7.59 24.56
CA ASN A 72 -27.91 -7.71 25.09
C ASN A 72 -28.74 -6.47 24.74
N ALA A 73 -29.21 -6.43 23.50
CA ALA A 73 -29.98 -5.31 22.95
C ALA A 73 -31.21 -4.91 23.78
N HIS A 74 -31.80 -5.82 24.57
CA HIS A 74 -32.97 -5.51 25.40
C HIS A 74 -32.66 -4.43 26.45
N LEU A 75 -31.43 -4.39 27.00
CA LEU A 75 -31.00 -3.37 27.96
C LEU A 75 -31.03 -1.96 27.33
N TRP A 76 -30.58 -1.83 26.08
CA TRP A 76 -30.67 -0.58 25.32
C TRP A 76 -32.11 -0.18 25.03
N PHE A 77 -32.89 -1.06 24.39
CA PHE A 77 -34.23 -0.73 23.92
C PHE A 77 -35.17 -0.35 25.08
N LYS A 78 -35.13 -1.09 26.20
CA LYS A 78 -35.96 -0.78 27.38
C LYS A 78 -35.67 0.61 27.96
N ASN A 79 -34.41 1.03 28.00
CA ASN A 79 -34.04 2.34 28.54
C ASN A 79 -34.31 3.47 27.54
N LEU A 80 -34.07 3.23 26.25
CA LEU A 80 -34.37 4.17 25.17
C LEU A 80 -35.88 4.43 25.05
N ASP A 81 -36.72 3.41 25.15
CA ASP A 81 -38.19 3.56 25.14
C ASP A 81 -38.65 4.51 26.25
N LYS A 82 -38.13 4.32 27.47
CA LYS A 82 -38.41 5.20 28.61
C LYS A 82 -37.88 6.61 28.37
N LEU A 83 -36.62 6.74 27.95
CA LEU A 83 -36.00 8.04 27.69
C LEU A 83 -36.81 8.82 26.66
N ILE A 84 -37.16 8.19 25.53
CA ILE A 84 -37.95 8.81 24.45
C ILE A 84 -39.32 9.24 24.97
N ALA A 85 -40.04 8.36 25.67
CA ALA A 85 -41.36 8.65 26.20
C ALA A 85 -41.34 9.85 27.17
N HIS A 86 -40.44 9.82 28.16
CA HIS A 86 -40.37 10.86 29.18
C HIS A 86 -39.76 12.17 28.64
N ALA A 87 -38.79 12.13 27.73
CA ALA A 87 -38.26 13.33 27.07
C ALA A 87 -39.31 14.03 26.21
N ASN A 88 -40.10 13.28 25.45
CA ASN A 88 -41.20 13.83 24.65
C ASN A 88 -42.34 14.37 25.53
N ALA A 89 -42.64 13.73 26.66
CA ALA A 89 -43.64 14.24 27.60
C ALA A 89 -43.30 15.63 28.15
N ARG A 90 -42.00 15.99 28.26
CA ARG A 90 -41.56 17.35 28.65
C ARG A 90 -41.95 18.45 27.66
N GLN A 91 -42.44 18.11 26.47
CA GLN A 91 -43.00 19.09 25.53
C GLN A 91 -44.24 19.81 26.13
N ALA A 92 -45.01 19.12 26.97
CA ALA A 92 -46.13 19.74 27.72
C ALA A 92 -45.65 20.85 28.67
N ASN A 93 -44.37 20.80 29.08
CA ASN A 93 -43.72 21.79 29.96
C ASN A 93 -42.78 22.73 29.18
N GLY A 94 -42.94 22.84 27.86
CA GLY A 94 -42.22 23.81 27.03
C GLY A 94 -40.92 23.30 26.40
N SER A 95 -40.54 22.02 26.57
CA SER A 95 -39.42 21.45 25.82
C SER A 95 -39.68 21.51 24.31
N ARG A 96 -38.66 21.88 23.53
CA ARG A 96 -38.69 21.87 22.05
C ARG A 96 -38.06 20.63 21.43
N VAL A 97 -37.53 19.73 22.26
CA VAL A 97 -36.88 18.51 21.80
C VAL A 97 -37.95 17.46 21.49
N HIS A 98 -37.78 16.76 20.38
CA HIS A 98 -38.53 15.56 20.04
C HIS A 98 -37.53 14.43 19.77
N ALA A 99 -37.54 13.41 20.63
CA ALA A 99 -36.70 12.22 20.51
C ALA A 99 -37.45 11.10 19.78
N LEU A 100 -36.74 10.36 18.93
CA LEU A 100 -37.26 9.20 18.20
C LEU A 100 -36.14 8.23 17.85
N TYR A 101 -36.47 6.95 17.65
CA TYR A 101 -35.60 6.04 16.92
C TYR A 101 -35.43 6.50 15.49
N SER A 102 -34.20 6.44 14.97
CA SER A 102 -33.89 6.88 13.62
C SER A 102 -32.73 6.06 13.05
N THR A 103 -32.41 6.34 11.79
CA THR A 103 -31.25 5.79 11.08
C THR A 103 -30.48 6.93 10.41
N PRO A 104 -29.21 6.74 10.03
CA PRO A 104 -28.47 7.73 9.26
C PRO A 104 -29.19 8.15 7.97
N SER A 105 -29.90 7.23 7.30
CA SER A 105 -30.66 7.54 6.09
C SER A 105 -31.88 8.41 6.35
N CYS A 106 -32.62 8.16 7.43
CA CYS A 106 -33.72 9.02 7.86
C CYS A 106 -33.22 10.41 8.25
N TYR A 107 -32.13 10.51 9.00
CA TYR A 107 -31.49 11.78 9.36
C TYR A 107 -31.08 12.58 8.13
N LEU A 108 -30.34 11.96 7.19
CA LEU A 108 -29.90 12.62 5.95
C LEU A 108 -31.07 13.06 5.07
N ARG A 109 -32.19 12.31 5.07
CA ARG A 109 -33.41 12.72 4.37
C ARG A 109 -33.99 14.00 4.95
N GLU A 110 -34.05 14.14 6.27
CA GLU A 110 -34.54 15.38 6.88
C GLU A 110 -33.58 16.56 6.66
N LEU A 111 -32.25 16.31 6.69
CA LEU A 111 -31.28 17.35 6.30
C LEU A 111 -31.47 17.82 4.85
N HIS A 112 -31.78 16.91 3.93
CA HIS A 112 -32.09 17.28 2.56
C HIS A 112 -33.40 18.09 2.48
N ARG A 113 -34.45 17.67 3.19
CA ARG A 113 -35.75 18.36 3.24
C ARG A 113 -35.68 19.76 3.84
N ALA A 114 -34.73 20.00 4.74
CA ALA A 114 -34.48 21.32 5.30
C ALA A 114 -34.13 22.38 4.24
N ASN A 115 -33.75 21.94 3.01
CA ASN A 115 -33.50 22.82 1.87
C ASN A 115 -32.53 23.97 2.19
N LEU A 116 -31.48 23.65 2.95
CA LEU A 116 -30.43 24.59 3.34
C LEU A 116 -29.22 24.50 2.40
N THR A 117 -28.45 25.58 2.36
CA THR A 117 -27.11 25.59 1.77
C THR A 117 -26.07 25.06 2.75
N TRP A 118 -25.19 24.18 2.28
CA TRP A 118 -24.14 23.54 3.07
C TRP A 118 -22.76 24.08 2.70
N PRO A 119 -21.80 24.15 3.65
CA PRO A 119 -20.45 24.56 3.34
C PRO A 119 -19.75 23.48 2.51
N LEU A 120 -18.89 23.90 1.58
CA LEU A 120 -18.13 23.00 0.72
C LEU A 120 -16.79 22.64 1.37
N LYS A 121 -16.45 21.35 1.36
CA LYS A 121 -15.14 20.80 1.76
C LYS A 121 -14.60 20.02 0.57
N MET A 122 -13.40 20.35 0.10
CA MET A 122 -12.85 19.83 -1.17
C MET A 122 -11.57 19.01 -1.01
N ASP A 123 -10.81 19.27 0.04
CA ASP A 123 -9.63 18.50 0.47
C ASP A 123 -10.05 17.32 1.38
N ASP A 124 -9.08 16.52 1.83
CA ASP A 124 -9.31 15.36 2.71
C ASP A 124 -9.25 15.70 4.22
N PHE A 125 -9.33 14.68 5.07
CA PHE A 125 -9.28 14.82 6.53
C PHE A 125 -7.96 14.31 7.12
N PHE A 126 -6.87 14.36 6.34
CA PHE A 126 -5.55 13.92 6.80
C PHE A 126 -4.58 15.07 7.11
N PRO A 127 -3.60 14.82 7.99
CA PRO A 127 -3.57 13.74 8.97
C PRO A 127 -4.54 13.96 10.14
N TYR A 128 -5.02 12.86 10.73
CA TYR A 128 -5.85 12.88 11.94
C TYR A 128 -5.00 13.03 13.21
N SER A 129 -5.53 13.74 14.19
CA SER A 129 -4.94 13.94 15.51
C SER A 129 -6.08 14.15 16.52
N ASP A 130 -6.05 13.40 17.62
CA ASP A 130 -7.00 13.52 18.74
C ASP A 130 -6.46 14.38 19.90
N GLY A 131 -5.26 14.93 19.74
CA GLY A 131 -4.64 15.84 20.69
C GLY A 131 -3.23 16.28 20.31
N PRO A 132 -2.66 17.28 21.01
CA PRO A 132 -1.26 17.65 20.87
C PRO A 132 -0.36 16.42 21.05
N HIS A 133 0.68 16.29 20.23
CA HIS A 133 1.61 15.15 20.23
C HIS A 133 1.00 13.78 19.85
N GLN A 134 -0.23 13.76 19.34
CA GLN A 134 -1.00 12.55 19.05
C GLN A 134 -1.42 12.51 17.58
N PHE A 135 -0.46 12.57 16.65
CA PHE A 135 -0.75 12.45 15.22
C PHE A 135 -0.79 10.98 14.79
N TRP A 136 -1.93 10.57 14.24
CA TRP A 136 -2.18 9.20 13.75
C TRP A 136 -1.60 9.05 12.35
N THR A 137 -0.28 9.10 12.28
CA THR A 137 0.47 9.01 11.03
C THR A 137 1.47 7.85 11.02
N GLY A 138 1.61 7.15 12.15
CA GLY A 138 2.43 5.95 12.27
C GLY A 138 1.84 4.77 11.50
N PHE A 139 0.52 4.60 11.57
CA PHE A 139 -0.18 3.49 10.88
C PHE A 139 -0.09 3.55 9.35
N PHE A 140 0.32 4.69 8.78
CA PHE A 140 0.63 4.76 7.35
C PHE A 140 1.77 3.80 6.98
N SER A 141 2.65 3.44 7.93
CA SER A 141 3.78 2.52 7.73
C SER A 141 3.84 1.32 8.70
N SER A 142 2.95 1.21 9.69
CA SER A 142 2.90 0.03 10.59
C SER A 142 2.63 -1.27 9.83
N ARG A 143 3.26 -2.38 10.22
CA ARG A 143 3.16 -3.69 9.53
C ARG A 143 3.38 -3.61 8.01
N PRO A 144 4.53 -3.09 7.54
CA PRO A 144 4.76 -2.87 6.12
C PRO A 144 4.83 -4.18 5.31
N ALA A 145 5.11 -5.33 5.94
CA ALA A 145 5.00 -6.64 5.29
C ALA A 145 3.55 -7.00 4.95
N LEU A 146 2.61 -6.84 5.90
CA LEU A 146 1.19 -7.07 5.67
C LEU A 146 0.61 -6.12 4.62
N LYS A 147 0.98 -4.84 4.66
CA LYS A 147 0.63 -3.85 3.61
C LYS A 147 1.12 -4.28 2.22
N GLY A 148 2.35 -4.81 2.14
CA GLY A 148 2.88 -5.37 0.90
C GLY A 148 2.11 -6.62 0.45
N TYR A 149 1.75 -7.49 1.40
CA TYR A 149 1.02 -8.72 1.08
C TYR A 149 -0.42 -8.45 0.64
N GLU A 150 -1.10 -7.47 1.24
CA GLU A 150 -2.40 -6.96 0.78
C GLU A 150 -2.31 -6.46 -0.67
N ARG A 151 -1.32 -5.61 -0.98
CA ARG A 151 -1.15 -5.07 -2.33
C ARG A 151 -0.92 -6.16 -3.36
N LEU A 152 -0.03 -7.12 -3.06
CA LEU A 152 0.22 -8.28 -3.92
C LEU A 152 -1.05 -9.13 -4.11
N SER A 153 -1.80 -9.36 -3.04
CA SER A 153 -3.04 -10.14 -3.05
C SER A 153 -4.13 -9.47 -3.87
N SER A 154 -4.26 -8.15 -3.77
CA SER A 154 -5.18 -7.34 -4.58
C SER A 154 -4.83 -7.42 -6.08
N GLY A 155 -3.54 -7.31 -6.43
CA GLY A 155 -3.08 -7.49 -7.80
C GLY A 155 -3.31 -8.92 -8.33
N PHE A 156 -3.08 -9.94 -7.52
CA PHE A 156 -3.30 -11.34 -7.91
C PHE A 156 -4.79 -11.70 -8.00
N LEU A 157 -5.64 -11.11 -7.15
CA LEU A 157 -7.09 -11.22 -7.27
C LEU A 157 -7.60 -10.70 -8.62
N GLN A 158 -7.01 -9.61 -9.12
CA GLN A 158 -7.34 -9.10 -10.45
C GLN A 158 -7.00 -10.13 -11.54
N ILE A 159 -5.80 -10.73 -11.49
CA ILE A 159 -5.38 -11.79 -12.43
C ILE A 159 -6.34 -12.99 -12.37
N CYS A 160 -6.62 -13.46 -11.16
CA CYS A 160 -7.52 -14.58 -10.89
C CYS A 160 -8.93 -14.31 -11.44
N SER A 161 -9.49 -13.13 -11.17
CA SER A 161 -10.83 -12.73 -11.65
C SER A 161 -10.90 -12.57 -13.17
N GLN A 162 -9.86 -12.01 -13.78
CA GLN A 162 -9.77 -11.86 -15.23
C GLN A 162 -9.70 -13.22 -15.93
N LEU A 163 -8.83 -14.12 -15.45
CA LEU A 163 -8.70 -15.46 -16.00
C LEU A 163 -9.97 -16.29 -15.79
N GLU A 164 -10.65 -16.14 -14.65
CA GLU A 164 -11.96 -16.72 -14.41
C GLU A 164 -13.01 -16.24 -15.44
N ALA A 165 -13.03 -14.94 -15.73
CA ALA A 165 -13.94 -14.37 -16.73
C ALA A 165 -13.62 -14.86 -18.15
N LEU A 166 -12.33 -15.00 -18.50
CA LEU A 166 -11.87 -15.36 -19.85
C LEU A 166 -12.00 -16.85 -20.15
N ALA A 167 -11.67 -17.72 -19.18
CA ALA A 167 -11.77 -19.17 -19.34
C ALA A 167 -13.18 -19.72 -19.03
N GLY A 168 -14.03 -18.90 -18.39
CA GLY A 168 -15.42 -19.25 -18.09
C GLY A 168 -15.56 -20.23 -16.92
N PRO A 169 -16.75 -20.83 -16.73
CA PRO A 169 -17.08 -21.64 -15.55
C PRO A 169 -16.15 -22.84 -15.31
N LEU A 170 -15.55 -23.38 -16.37
CA LEU A 170 -14.60 -24.51 -16.29
C LEU A 170 -13.29 -24.15 -15.57
N ALA A 171 -12.96 -22.86 -15.42
CA ALA A 171 -11.80 -22.44 -14.63
C ALA A 171 -11.96 -22.77 -13.14
N ARG A 172 -13.21 -22.87 -12.65
CA ARG A 172 -13.50 -23.17 -11.25
C ARG A 172 -13.41 -24.64 -10.90
N ASP A 173 -13.63 -25.53 -11.86
CA ASP A 173 -13.58 -26.97 -11.67
C ASP A 173 -12.87 -27.60 -12.87
N GLY A 174 -11.56 -27.41 -12.89
CA GLY A 174 -10.69 -27.76 -14.00
C GLY A 174 -9.74 -28.93 -13.67
N PRO A 175 -8.75 -29.18 -14.54
CA PRO A 175 -7.87 -30.35 -14.43
C PRO A 175 -6.98 -30.38 -13.18
N TYR A 176 -6.81 -29.26 -12.47
CA TYR A 176 -6.04 -29.20 -11.21
C TYR A 176 -6.93 -29.17 -9.97
N GLY A 177 -8.23 -29.41 -10.13
CA GLY A 177 -9.22 -29.43 -9.05
C GLY A 177 -9.98 -28.11 -8.90
N PRO A 178 -10.74 -27.96 -7.80
CA PRO A 178 -11.59 -26.80 -7.58
C PRO A 178 -10.79 -25.56 -7.18
N GLY A 179 -11.04 -24.44 -7.85
CA GLY A 179 -10.48 -23.12 -7.53
C GLY A 179 -11.55 -22.03 -7.58
N ASP A 180 -11.44 -21.00 -6.74
CA ASP A 180 -12.45 -19.95 -6.65
C ASP A 180 -11.84 -18.59 -6.29
N SER A 181 -12.10 -17.57 -7.11
CA SER A 181 -11.68 -16.21 -6.83
C SER A 181 -12.35 -15.60 -5.60
N SER A 182 -13.51 -16.14 -5.18
CA SER A 182 -14.28 -15.65 -4.04
C SER A 182 -13.52 -15.71 -2.72
N VAL A 183 -12.70 -16.75 -2.52
CA VAL A 183 -11.93 -16.94 -1.28
C VAL A 183 -10.91 -15.81 -1.11
N LEU A 184 -10.16 -15.48 -2.17
CA LEU A 184 -9.21 -14.36 -2.13
C LEU A 184 -9.93 -13.01 -2.11
N ARG A 185 -11.08 -12.89 -2.78
CA ARG A 185 -11.90 -11.67 -2.77
C ARG A 185 -12.37 -11.33 -1.36
N GLU A 186 -12.84 -12.31 -0.60
CA GLU A 186 -13.25 -12.15 0.79
C GLU A 186 -12.05 -11.79 1.68
N ALA A 187 -10.93 -12.51 1.56
CA ALA A 187 -9.74 -12.23 2.34
C ALA A 187 -9.16 -10.83 2.09
N VAL A 188 -9.10 -10.39 0.82
CA VAL A 188 -8.67 -9.02 0.46
C VAL A 188 -9.65 -7.98 0.99
N ALA A 189 -10.97 -8.26 0.98
CA ALA A 189 -11.98 -7.36 1.52
C ALA A 189 -11.85 -7.21 3.05
N VAL A 190 -11.64 -8.31 3.77
CA VAL A 190 -11.34 -8.29 5.22
C VAL A 190 -10.04 -7.55 5.50
N ALA A 191 -9.01 -7.74 4.66
CA ALA A 191 -7.75 -7.01 4.80
C ALA A 191 -7.90 -5.49 4.60
N GLN A 192 -8.98 -4.99 3.98
CA GLN A 192 -9.28 -3.55 3.93
C GLN A 192 -9.86 -2.99 5.24
N HIS A 193 -10.12 -3.84 6.25
CA HIS A 193 -10.54 -3.38 7.56
C HIS A 193 -9.57 -2.33 8.11
N HIS A 194 -10.10 -1.35 8.84
CA HIS A 194 -9.32 -0.21 9.33
C HIS A 194 -8.31 -0.57 10.44
N ASP A 195 -8.33 -1.81 10.93
CA ASP A 195 -7.28 -2.41 11.77
C ASP A 195 -6.46 -3.50 11.09
N ALA A 196 -6.72 -3.81 9.81
CA ALA A 196 -5.97 -4.82 9.08
C ALA A 196 -4.83 -4.17 8.28
N VAL A 197 -5.10 -3.64 7.08
CA VAL A 197 -4.07 -2.98 6.25
C VAL A 197 -3.46 -1.76 6.92
N SER A 198 -4.10 -1.16 7.93
CA SER A 198 -3.52 -0.10 8.77
C SER A 198 -2.36 -0.60 9.65
N GLY A 199 -2.31 -1.89 9.97
CA GLY A 199 -1.35 -2.47 10.88
C GLY A 199 -1.60 -2.09 12.34
N THR A 200 -2.86 -1.96 12.73
CA THR A 200 -3.31 -1.50 14.06
C THR A 200 -4.12 -2.55 14.83
N GLU A 201 -3.92 -3.81 14.50
CA GLU A 201 -4.37 -5.00 15.19
C GLU A 201 -3.27 -5.60 16.09
N ARG A 202 -3.65 -6.53 16.97
CA ARG A 202 -2.69 -7.36 17.73
C ARG A 202 -1.95 -8.33 16.83
N GLN A 203 -0.76 -8.79 17.23
CA GLN A 203 0.09 -9.64 16.38
C GLN A 203 -0.62 -10.90 15.87
N HIS A 204 -1.32 -11.64 16.75
CA HIS A 204 -2.01 -12.86 16.35
C HIS A 204 -3.18 -12.61 15.36
N VAL A 205 -3.75 -11.41 15.34
CA VAL A 205 -4.78 -11.01 14.37
C VAL A 205 -4.15 -10.67 13.02
N ALA A 206 -2.98 -10.03 13.02
CA ALA A 206 -2.18 -9.81 11.81
C ALA A 206 -1.80 -11.15 11.16
N ASP A 207 -1.39 -12.13 11.98
CA ASP A 207 -1.09 -13.49 11.54
C ASP A 207 -2.33 -14.18 10.94
N ASP A 208 -3.52 -13.94 11.51
CA ASP A 208 -4.78 -14.46 10.97
C ASP A 208 -5.15 -13.82 9.62
N TYR A 209 -4.99 -12.50 9.46
CA TYR A 209 -5.18 -11.85 8.17
C TYR A 209 -4.22 -12.41 7.11
N ALA A 210 -2.95 -12.60 7.45
CA ALA A 210 -1.97 -13.22 6.55
C ALA A 210 -2.36 -14.67 6.19
N ARG A 211 -2.85 -15.46 7.15
CA ARG A 211 -3.37 -16.82 6.95
C ARG A 211 -4.58 -16.84 6.01
N GLN A 212 -5.52 -15.91 6.16
CA GLN A 212 -6.68 -15.78 5.28
C GLN A 212 -6.27 -15.44 3.84
N LEU A 213 -5.35 -14.48 3.67
CA LEU A 213 -4.79 -14.13 2.37
C LEU A 213 -4.10 -15.36 1.74
N ALA A 214 -3.25 -16.08 2.48
CA ALA A 214 -2.56 -17.27 2.00
C ALA A 214 -3.54 -18.35 1.50
N LYS A 215 -4.60 -18.62 2.26
CA LYS A 215 -5.67 -19.54 1.84
C LYS A 215 -6.36 -19.07 0.54
N GLY A 216 -6.57 -17.77 0.38
CA GLY A 216 -7.11 -17.19 -0.84
C GLY A 216 -6.18 -17.37 -2.04
N TRP A 217 -4.86 -17.18 -1.84
CA TRP A 217 -3.85 -17.43 -2.85
C TRP A 217 -3.87 -18.87 -3.33
N ASP A 218 -3.92 -19.85 -2.43
CA ASP A 218 -3.97 -21.27 -2.79
C ASP A 218 -5.15 -21.58 -3.73
N SER A 219 -6.35 -21.06 -3.40
CA SER A 219 -7.54 -21.27 -4.23
C SER A 219 -7.42 -20.57 -5.60
N CYS A 220 -6.89 -19.35 -5.63
CA CYS A 220 -6.69 -18.63 -6.88
C CYS A 220 -5.59 -19.22 -7.75
N GLN A 221 -4.54 -19.82 -7.18
CA GLN A 221 -3.50 -20.49 -7.95
C GLN A 221 -4.06 -21.72 -8.70
N VAL A 222 -4.95 -22.49 -8.07
CA VAL A 222 -5.67 -23.59 -8.75
C VAL A 222 -6.53 -23.04 -9.89
N LEU A 223 -7.28 -21.96 -9.66
CA LEU A 223 -8.09 -21.33 -10.69
C LEU A 223 -7.24 -20.83 -11.87
N VAL A 224 -6.13 -20.13 -11.59
CA VAL A 224 -5.19 -19.63 -12.59
C VAL A 224 -4.59 -20.79 -13.39
N ALA A 225 -4.19 -21.87 -12.73
CA ALA A 225 -3.70 -23.08 -13.38
C ALA A 225 -4.76 -23.71 -14.31
N ASN A 226 -6.00 -23.84 -13.86
CA ASN A 226 -7.11 -24.32 -14.67
C ASN A 226 -7.33 -23.43 -15.90
N ALA A 227 -7.39 -22.11 -15.71
CA ALA A 227 -7.60 -21.16 -16.79
C ALA A 227 -6.45 -21.18 -17.81
N LEU A 228 -5.20 -21.21 -17.37
CA LEU A 228 -4.04 -21.33 -18.26
C LEU A 228 -4.02 -22.66 -19.02
N SER A 229 -4.47 -23.75 -18.40
CA SER A 229 -4.64 -25.04 -19.08
C SER A 229 -5.73 -24.99 -20.16
N LEU A 230 -6.89 -24.41 -19.85
CA LEU A 230 -8.02 -24.30 -20.77
C LEU A 230 -7.71 -23.38 -21.96
N LEU A 231 -7.17 -22.18 -21.69
CA LEU A 231 -6.81 -21.21 -22.72
C LEU A 231 -5.56 -21.65 -23.52
N GLY A 232 -4.62 -22.30 -22.83
CA GLY A 232 -3.32 -22.69 -23.37
C GLY A 232 -3.28 -24.06 -24.04
N GLY A 233 -4.23 -24.95 -23.76
CA GLY A 233 -4.27 -26.31 -24.30
C GLY A 233 -3.16 -27.23 -23.75
N THR A 234 -2.87 -27.18 -22.45
CA THR A 234 -1.87 -28.06 -21.80
C THR A 234 -2.41 -28.71 -20.52
N LYS A 235 -1.81 -29.81 -20.10
CA LYS A 235 -2.07 -30.46 -18.79
C LYS A 235 -0.80 -30.54 -17.93
N ASP A 236 0.27 -29.84 -18.33
CA ASP A 236 1.52 -29.83 -17.59
C ASP A 236 1.34 -29.24 -16.18
N PRO A 237 2.01 -29.75 -15.14
CA PRO A 237 1.97 -29.15 -13.82
C PRO A 237 2.51 -27.71 -13.84
N PHE A 238 1.70 -26.76 -13.38
CA PHE A 238 2.12 -25.38 -13.16
C PHE A 238 2.70 -25.20 -11.76
N VAL A 239 3.72 -24.35 -11.65
CA VAL A 239 4.41 -24.03 -10.40
C VAL A 239 4.42 -22.52 -10.21
N PHE A 240 3.98 -22.08 -9.03
CA PHE A 240 3.95 -20.69 -8.61
C PHE A 240 5.13 -20.41 -7.68
N CYS A 241 5.92 -19.38 -7.97
CA CYS A 241 7.08 -19.02 -7.17
C CYS A 241 6.77 -17.79 -6.30
N ASN A 242 6.08 -18.03 -5.20
CA ASN A 242 5.63 -16.98 -4.26
C ASN A 242 6.78 -16.33 -3.46
N ALA A 243 7.97 -16.95 -3.46
CA ALA A 243 9.13 -16.54 -2.67
C ALA A 243 10.28 -15.97 -3.54
N LEU A 244 9.97 -15.44 -4.72
CA LEU A 244 10.97 -14.81 -5.60
C LEU A 244 11.64 -13.59 -4.95
N ASN A 245 10.95 -12.89 -4.04
CA ASN A 245 11.54 -11.76 -3.30
C ASN A 245 12.73 -12.17 -2.43
N ILE A 246 12.80 -13.43 -2.00
CA ILE A 246 13.93 -14.02 -1.28
C ILE A 246 14.73 -15.01 -2.14
N SER A 247 14.60 -14.90 -3.48
CA SER A 247 15.33 -15.73 -4.44
C SER A 247 15.10 -17.23 -4.25
N VAL A 248 13.84 -17.64 -4.01
CA VAL A 248 13.42 -19.05 -3.89
C VAL A 248 12.36 -19.40 -4.94
N CYS A 249 12.64 -20.42 -5.75
CA CYS A 249 11.71 -20.98 -6.74
C CYS A 249 12.07 -22.45 -7.04
N PRO A 250 11.36 -23.41 -6.42
CA PRO A 250 11.77 -24.82 -6.46
C PRO A 250 11.99 -25.40 -7.85
N LEU A 251 11.15 -25.04 -8.83
CA LEU A 251 11.24 -25.59 -10.18
C LEU A 251 12.48 -25.10 -10.94
N SER A 252 12.77 -23.79 -10.93
CA SER A 252 13.93 -23.25 -11.65
C SER A 252 15.27 -23.63 -11.01
N GLU A 253 15.26 -23.98 -9.71
CA GLU A 253 16.44 -24.46 -8.99
C GLU A 253 16.70 -25.96 -9.15
N SER A 254 15.70 -26.75 -9.54
CA SER A 254 15.79 -28.22 -9.60
C SER A 254 15.78 -28.79 -11.01
N THR A 255 15.31 -28.04 -12.00
CA THR A 255 15.14 -28.52 -13.38
C THR A 255 16.03 -27.78 -14.37
N ALA A 256 16.62 -28.55 -15.28
CA ALA A 256 17.43 -27.99 -16.36
C ALA A 256 16.56 -27.39 -17.48
N HIS A 257 15.31 -27.86 -17.62
CA HIS A 257 14.41 -27.47 -18.70
C HIS A 257 13.05 -27.15 -18.08
N PHE A 258 12.53 -25.96 -18.37
CA PHE A 258 11.21 -25.54 -17.92
C PHE A 258 10.66 -24.44 -18.82
N THR A 259 9.39 -24.13 -18.65
CA THR A 259 8.69 -23.08 -19.37
C THR A 259 8.31 -21.94 -18.43
N VAL A 260 8.44 -20.71 -18.89
CA VAL A 260 8.04 -19.48 -18.19
C VAL A 260 6.81 -18.91 -18.89
N ILE A 261 5.74 -18.68 -18.15
CA ILE A 261 4.50 -18.08 -18.63
C ILE A 261 4.34 -16.74 -17.93
N LEU A 262 4.35 -15.66 -18.72
CA LEU A 262 4.10 -14.32 -18.21
C LEU A 262 2.65 -13.94 -18.50
N TYR A 263 1.83 -13.79 -17.48
CA TYR A 263 0.49 -13.23 -17.61
C TYR A 263 0.51 -11.72 -17.32
N ASN A 264 -0.10 -10.94 -18.19
CA ASN A 264 -0.22 -9.49 -18.09
C ASN A 264 -1.68 -9.10 -17.81
N PRO A 265 -2.00 -8.59 -16.61
CA PRO A 265 -3.36 -8.15 -16.27
C PRO A 265 -3.72 -6.77 -16.83
N LEU A 266 -2.77 -6.04 -17.41
CA LEU A 266 -2.99 -4.70 -17.95
C LEU A 266 -3.62 -4.76 -19.34
N ALA A 267 -4.36 -3.72 -19.69
CA ALA A 267 -5.03 -3.59 -20.99
C ALA A 267 -4.12 -3.05 -22.11
N TRP A 268 -2.81 -2.97 -21.87
CA TRP A 268 -1.78 -2.66 -22.85
C TRP A 268 -0.66 -3.71 -22.78
N GLY A 269 0.13 -3.81 -23.86
CA GLY A 269 1.28 -4.71 -23.88
C GLY A 269 2.35 -4.25 -22.90
N VAL A 270 3.04 -5.22 -22.29
CA VAL A 270 4.10 -4.96 -21.31
C VAL A 270 5.37 -5.71 -21.70
N ALA A 271 6.51 -5.10 -21.38
CA ALA A 271 7.79 -5.79 -21.29
C ALA A 271 8.15 -5.88 -19.80
N TRP A 272 8.46 -7.08 -19.33
CA TRP A 272 8.66 -7.37 -17.92
C TRP A 272 10.00 -8.08 -17.69
N PRO A 273 10.84 -7.58 -16.77
CA PRO A 273 12.08 -8.24 -16.44
C PRO A 273 11.81 -9.48 -15.60
N VAL A 274 12.16 -10.65 -16.13
CA VAL A 274 12.08 -11.91 -15.39
C VAL A 274 13.42 -12.16 -14.69
N ARG A 275 13.34 -12.51 -13.40
CA ARG A 275 14.47 -12.87 -12.53
C ARG A 275 14.10 -14.15 -11.79
N LEU A 276 14.81 -15.25 -12.05
CA LEU A 276 14.52 -16.57 -11.48
C LEU A 276 15.77 -17.20 -10.86
N PRO A 277 15.72 -17.72 -9.62
CA PRO A 277 16.86 -18.41 -9.02
C PRO A 277 17.16 -19.71 -9.76
N VAL A 278 18.44 -19.94 -10.07
CA VAL A 278 18.89 -21.08 -10.90
C VAL A 278 20.22 -21.63 -10.41
N LYS A 279 20.49 -22.91 -10.69
CA LYS A 279 21.77 -23.58 -10.35
C LYS A 279 22.81 -23.57 -11.47
N GLY A 280 22.36 -23.47 -12.72
CA GLY A 280 23.25 -23.42 -13.88
C GLY A 280 23.97 -22.09 -13.99
N SER A 281 25.10 -22.10 -14.69
CA SER A 281 25.88 -20.89 -14.99
C SER A 281 25.40 -20.18 -16.27
N SER A 282 24.69 -20.88 -17.15
CA SER A 282 24.14 -20.32 -18.38
C SER A 282 22.88 -21.07 -18.84
N TYR A 283 21.98 -20.32 -19.48
CA TYR A 283 20.68 -20.80 -19.96
C TYR A 283 20.40 -20.19 -21.34
N ALA A 284 19.74 -20.96 -22.21
CA ALA A 284 19.10 -20.47 -23.42
C ALA A 284 17.63 -20.18 -23.11
N VAL A 285 17.16 -19.00 -23.50
CA VAL A 285 15.76 -18.61 -23.44
C VAL A 285 15.23 -18.44 -24.86
N THR A 286 14.01 -18.93 -25.10
CA THR A 286 13.31 -18.81 -26.38
C THR A 286 11.96 -18.13 -26.21
N ASP A 287 11.59 -17.29 -27.16
CA ASP A 287 10.34 -16.55 -27.18
C ASP A 287 9.14 -17.42 -27.65
N PRO A 288 7.90 -16.89 -27.64
CA PRO A 288 6.72 -17.62 -28.13
C PRO A 288 6.82 -18.12 -29.59
N GLN A 289 7.73 -17.55 -30.39
CA GLN A 289 7.99 -17.94 -31.78
C GLN A 289 9.21 -18.87 -31.92
N GLY A 290 9.83 -19.28 -30.81
CA GLY A 290 11.01 -20.14 -30.77
C GLY A 290 12.33 -19.41 -31.07
N ARG A 291 12.33 -18.07 -31.13
CA ARG A 291 13.54 -17.28 -31.37
C ARG A 291 14.33 -17.07 -30.08
N PRO A 292 15.67 -17.05 -30.12
CA PRO A 292 16.47 -16.79 -28.92
C PRO A 292 16.17 -15.41 -28.31
N VAL A 293 16.09 -15.36 -26.98
CA VAL A 293 16.00 -14.13 -26.18
C VAL A 293 17.31 -13.97 -25.43
N ALA A 294 17.85 -12.74 -25.41
CA ALA A 294 19.03 -12.44 -24.62
C ALA A 294 18.77 -12.76 -23.14
N SER A 295 19.63 -13.58 -22.57
CA SER A 295 19.53 -14.04 -21.18
C SER A 295 20.90 -14.20 -20.56
N GLN A 296 20.99 -13.95 -19.26
CA GLN A 296 22.23 -14.10 -18.51
C GLN A 296 21.95 -14.60 -17.09
N VAL A 297 22.93 -15.20 -16.45
CA VAL A 297 22.88 -15.50 -15.02
C VAL A 297 23.68 -14.43 -14.29
N SER A 298 23.01 -13.65 -13.45
CA SER A 298 23.69 -12.76 -12.51
C SER A 298 23.91 -13.53 -11.21
N LEU A 299 25.15 -13.57 -10.74
CA LEU A 299 25.43 -14.12 -9.41
C LEU A 299 24.85 -13.17 -8.36
N GLY A 300 24.10 -13.74 -7.42
CA GLY A 300 23.50 -12.99 -6.34
C GLY A 300 24.49 -12.75 -5.20
N PHE A 301 24.24 -11.71 -4.41
CA PHE A 301 24.82 -11.65 -3.07
C PHE A 301 23.89 -12.40 -2.12
N PRO A 302 24.38 -13.45 -1.44
CA PRO A 302 23.55 -14.15 -0.46
C PRO A 302 23.20 -13.16 0.66
N THR A 303 21.90 -12.88 0.81
CA THR A 303 21.38 -12.25 2.03
C THR A 303 21.01 -13.35 3.03
N PRO A 304 20.97 -13.09 4.35
CA PRO A 304 20.64 -14.13 5.34
C PRO A 304 19.31 -14.85 5.09
N THR A 305 18.40 -14.19 4.35
CA THR A 305 17.09 -14.71 3.98
C THR A 305 17.03 -15.29 2.56
N SER A 306 18.10 -15.22 1.77
CA SER A 306 18.13 -15.72 0.40
C SER A 306 18.08 -17.25 0.33
N GLY A 307 17.45 -17.78 -0.71
CA GLY A 307 17.51 -19.20 -1.08
C GLY A 307 18.92 -19.71 -1.40
N ALA A 308 19.04 -21.02 -1.58
CA ALA A 308 20.34 -21.70 -1.82
C ALA A 308 20.87 -21.57 -3.26
N ALA A 309 20.16 -20.86 -4.14
CA ALA A 309 20.54 -20.73 -5.53
C ALA A 309 21.79 -19.84 -5.68
N PRO A 310 22.83 -20.27 -6.44
CA PRO A 310 24.07 -19.52 -6.60
C PRO A 310 23.92 -18.25 -7.48
N GLY A 311 22.84 -18.15 -8.27
CA GLY A 311 22.58 -17.00 -9.12
C GLY A 311 21.15 -16.95 -9.62
N GLU A 312 20.83 -15.89 -10.34
CA GLU A 312 19.51 -15.62 -10.87
C GLU A 312 19.57 -15.40 -12.39
N LEU A 313 18.76 -16.15 -13.12
CA LEU A 313 18.54 -16.00 -14.56
C LEU A 313 17.74 -14.73 -14.82
N LEU A 314 18.28 -13.85 -15.66
CA LEU A 314 17.69 -12.59 -16.07
C LEU A 314 17.39 -12.63 -17.58
N PHE A 315 16.18 -12.22 -17.96
CA PHE A 315 15.81 -11.94 -19.35
C PHE A 315 14.58 -11.03 -19.42
N GLN A 316 14.38 -10.38 -20.57
CA GLN A 316 13.20 -9.55 -20.81
C GLN A 316 12.09 -10.41 -21.43
N ALA A 317 10.96 -10.55 -20.75
CA ALA A 317 9.75 -11.16 -21.27
C ALA A 317 8.76 -10.08 -21.74
N TRP A 318 7.77 -10.46 -22.54
CA TRP A 318 6.70 -9.56 -22.95
C TRP A 318 5.38 -10.33 -23.05
N ALA A 319 4.28 -9.64 -22.77
CA ALA A 319 2.95 -10.23 -22.84
C ALA A 319 1.95 -9.26 -23.47
N PRO A 320 1.00 -9.76 -24.27
CA PRO A 320 -0.04 -8.92 -24.87
C PRO A 320 -1.00 -8.39 -23.78
N PRO A 321 -1.85 -7.41 -24.12
CA PRO A 321 -2.91 -6.94 -23.21
C PRO A 321 -3.78 -8.09 -22.68
N LEU A 322 -4.09 -8.08 -21.39
CA LEU A 322 -5.03 -9.01 -20.74
C LEU A 322 -4.80 -10.46 -21.18
N GLY A 323 -3.56 -10.93 -21.05
CA GLY A 323 -3.11 -12.09 -21.81
C GLY A 323 -1.77 -12.63 -21.37
N PHE A 324 -1.31 -13.71 -22.00
CA PHE A 324 -0.04 -14.33 -21.66
C PHE A 324 0.86 -14.60 -22.87
N SER A 325 2.15 -14.76 -22.57
CA SER A 325 3.17 -15.27 -23.49
C SER A 325 3.97 -16.38 -22.81
N THR A 326 4.44 -17.35 -23.60
CA THR A 326 5.19 -18.51 -23.13
C THR A 326 6.62 -18.53 -23.66
N PHE A 327 7.59 -18.67 -22.77
CA PHE A 327 9.03 -18.70 -23.05
C PHE A 327 9.63 -20.05 -22.64
N GLY A 328 10.44 -20.66 -23.50
CA GLY A 328 11.15 -21.89 -23.17
C GLY A 328 12.52 -21.59 -22.54
N VAL A 329 12.87 -22.26 -21.45
CA VAL A 329 14.16 -22.13 -20.77
C VAL A 329 14.89 -23.46 -20.74
N LYS A 330 16.15 -23.46 -21.18
CA LYS A 330 17.01 -24.64 -21.21
C LYS A 330 18.40 -24.31 -20.67
N GLN A 331 18.82 -25.03 -19.64
CA GLN A 331 20.17 -24.95 -19.11
C GLN A 331 21.19 -25.40 -20.14
N LEU A 332 22.24 -24.59 -20.34
CA LEU A 332 23.32 -24.89 -21.27
C LEU A 332 24.56 -25.41 -20.54
N SER A 333 24.84 -24.92 -19.34
CA SER A 333 26.00 -25.33 -18.55
C SER A 333 25.66 -25.53 -17.07
N PRO A 334 26.21 -26.59 -16.43
CA PRO A 334 26.11 -26.76 -14.97
C PRO A 334 26.79 -25.60 -14.22
N GLY A 335 26.39 -25.38 -12.97
CA GLY A 335 27.05 -24.43 -12.09
C GLY A 335 28.46 -24.90 -11.73
N GLY A 336 29.43 -23.98 -11.71
CA GLY A 336 30.80 -24.23 -11.25
C GLY A 336 31.01 -23.80 -9.79
N PRO A 337 32.21 -24.06 -9.22
CA PRO A 337 32.60 -23.52 -7.92
C PRO A 337 32.50 -21.99 -7.91
N TRP A 338 31.82 -21.45 -6.92
CA TRP A 338 31.57 -20.01 -6.77
C TRP A 338 32.68 -19.38 -5.92
N ASP A 339 33.35 -18.38 -6.48
CA ASP A 339 34.07 -17.39 -5.70
C ASP A 339 33.15 -16.16 -5.56
N PRO A 340 32.84 -15.70 -4.34
CA PRO A 340 32.18 -14.43 -4.15
C PRO A 340 32.97 -13.33 -4.85
N PRO A 341 32.32 -12.33 -5.46
CA PRO A 341 33.01 -11.14 -5.95
C PRO A 341 33.86 -10.55 -4.82
N ARG A 342 35.19 -10.61 -4.96
CA ARG A 342 36.13 -10.09 -3.96
C ARG A 342 36.39 -8.62 -4.23
N GLY A 343 35.87 -7.77 -3.35
CA GLY A 343 36.30 -6.38 -3.18
C GLY A 343 35.29 -5.33 -3.66
N PRO A 344 35.31 -4.13 -3.05
CA PRO A 344 34.58 -2.98 -3.56
C PRO A 344 35.06 -2.67 -4.98
N SER A 345 34.15 -2.26 -5.88
CA SER A 345 34.56 -1.73 -7.17
C SER A 345 35.36 -0.46 -6.91
N GLY A 346 36.68 -0.51 -7.07
CA GLY A 346 37.56 0.67 -7.05
C GLY A 346 37.36 1.58 -8.26
N ASP A 347 36.12 1.67 -8.76
CA ASP A 347 35.73 2.55 -9.84
C ASP A 347 35.80 4.00 -9.30
N PRO A 348 36.68 4.86 -9.85
CA PRO A 348 36.82 6.23 -9.38
C PRO A 348 35.57 7.08 -9.64
N GLU A 349 34.66 6.64 -10.54
CA GLU A 349 33.41 7.33 -10.84
C GLU A 349 32.26 6.31 -10.99
N PRO A 350 31.77 5.73 -9.87
CA PRO A 350 30.72 4.73 -9.92
C PRO A 350 29.45 5.33 -10.54
N GLN A 351 28.94 4.67 -11.57
CA GLN A 351 27.72 5.08 -12.27
C GLN A 351 26.99 3.89 -12.88
N ILE A 352 25.67 4.01 -13.05
CA ILE A 352 24.85 3.10 -13.86
C ILE A 352 24.08 3.90 -14.91
N GLU A 353 23.83 3.32 -16.08
CA GLU A 353 23.09 4.00 -17.16
C GLU A 353 22.27 3.04 -18.03
N ASN A 354 21.26 3.60 -18.70
CA ASN A 354 20.54 3.01 -19.82
C ASN A 354 20.24 4.10 -20.87
N GLU A 355 19.35 3.85 -21.84
CA GLU A 355 19.01 4.82 -22.88
C GLU A 355 18.21 6.05 -22.39
N HIS A 356 17.70 6.02 -21.16
CA HIS A 356 16.84 7.06 -20.59
C HIS A 356 17.50 7.84 -19.47
N LEU A 357 18.25 7.16 -18.60
CA LEU A 357 18.81 7.70 -17.38
C LEU A 357 20.29 7.35 -17.24
N ARG A 358 21.06 8.28 -16.68
CA ARG A 358 22.38 8.02 -16.09
C ARG A 358 22.35 8.42 -14.63
N VAL A 359 22.91 7.60 -13.76
CA VAL A 359 22.89 7.78 -12.32
C VAL A 359 24.32 7.75 -11.81
N LEU A 360 24.72 8.84 -11.15
CA LEU A 360 26.08 9.01 -10.64
C LEU A 360 26.09 8.83 -9.12
N PHE A 361 27.14 8.20 -8.62
CA PHE A 361 27.35 7.95 -7.20
C PHE A 361 28.61 8.64 -6.71
N ASP A 362 28.61 9.00 -5.44
CA ASP A 362 29.79 9.54 -4.77
C ASP A 362 30.76 8.40 -4.44
N PRO A 363 32.02 8.42 -4.93
CA PRO A 363 32.97 7.33 -4.73
C PRO A 363 33.46 7.18 -3.29
N ILE A 364 33.28 8.19 -2.43
CA ILE A 364 33.76 8.20 -1.04
C ILE A 364 32.67 7.72 -0.08
N THR A 365 31.44 8.17 -0.30
CA THR A 365 30.29 7.87 0.55
C THR A 365 29.43 6.72 0.02
N GLY A 366 29.54 6.40 -1.26
CA GLY A 366 28.72 5.40 -1.93
C GLY A 366 27.28 5.83 -2.21
N HIS A 367 26.90 7.06 -1.84
CA HIS A 367 25.53 7.57 -1.99
C HIS A 367 25.21 7.99 -3.42
N LEU A 368 23.91 8.01 -3.73
CA LEU A 368 23.38 8.66 -4.92
C LEU A 368 23.78 10.15 -4.91
N ARG A 369 24.31 10.65 -6.02
CA ARG A 369 24.79 12.04 -6.18
C ARG A 369 23.95 12.82 -7.18
N GLU A 370 23.64 12.21 -8.32
CA GLU A 370 22.94 12.87 -9.42
C GLU A 370 22.15 11.87 -10.27
N ILE A 371 20.97 12.28 -10.73
CA ILE A 371 20.21 11.58 -11.76
C ILE A 371 20.16 12.48 -13.00
N GLN A 372 20.55 11.94 -14.15
CA GLN A 372 20.53 12.60 -15.44
C GLN A 372 19.42 12.01 -16.30
N ASN A 373 18.51 12.85 -16.80
CA ASN A 373 17.53 12.48 -17.80
C ASN A 373 18.15 12.68 -19.19
N LEU A 374 18.64 11.58 -19.77
CA LEU A 374 19.34 11.58 -21.06
C LEU A 374 18.41 11.92 -22.21
N ALA A 375 17.15 11.50 -22.13
CA ALA A 375 16.15 11.77 -23.17
C ALA A 375 15.81 13.28 -23.31
N LYS A 376 15.95 14.04 -22.22
CA LYS A 376 15.63 15.49 -22.18
C LYS A 376 16.84 16.39 -21.97
N GLY A 377 18.03 15.81 -21.81
CA GLY A 377 19.29 16.55 -21.70
C GLY A 377 19.42 17.43 -20.47
N PHE A 378 18.86 17.02 -19.32
CA PHE A 378 19.02 17.74 -18.05
C PHE A 378 19.36 16.79 -16.90
N SER A 379 19.94 17.32 -15.82
CA SER A 379 20.26 16.57 -14.61
C SER A 379 19.69 17.23 -13.36
N LEU A 380 19.57 16.45 -12.30
CA LEU A 380 19.21 16.91 -10.96
C LEU A 380 20.16 16.28 -9.94
N PRO A 381 20.87 17.08 -9.13
CA PRO A 381 21.53 16.58 -7.93
C PRO A 381 20.48 15.98 -6.98
N VAL A 382 20.67 14.71 -6.64
CA VAL A 382 19.78 13.97 -5.75
C VAL A 382 20.66 13.22 -4.78
N PHE A 383 20.55 13.55 -3.50
CA PHE A 383 21.13 12.76 -2.42
C PHE A 383 20.06 11.82 -1.87
N GLN A 384 20.37 10.52 -1.74
CA GLN A 384 19.48 9.56 -1.10
C GLN A 384 20.24 8.73 -0.06
N SER A 385 19.63 8.60 1.12
CA SER A 385 20.15 7.77 2.21
C SER A 385 19.03 7.31 3.16
N PHE A 386 19.37 6.41 4.07
CA PHE A 386 18.47 5.93 5.12
C PHE A 386 18.73 6.63 6.44
N TYR A 387 17.64 7.01 7.09
CA TYR A 387 17.66 7.59 8.43
C TYR A 387 16.64 6.87 9.31
N TRP A 388 16.64 7.16 10.60
CA TRP A 388 15.58 6.74 11.49
C TRP A 388 15.23 7.84 12.50
N TYR A 389 13.95 7.93 12.81
CA TYR A 389 13.47 8.71 13.95
C TYR A 389 13.48 7.83 15.20
N ASN A 390 14.00 8.37 16.29
CA ASN A 390 13.90 7.74 17.61
C ASN A 390 12.46 7.90 18.12
N ALA A 391 11.79 6.77 18.34
CA ALA A 391 10.41 6.74 18.81
C ALA A 391 10.32 7.27 20.25
N SER A 392 9.40 8.18 20.50
CA SER A 392 9.14 8.66 21.87
C SER A 392 8.47 7.59 22.72
N ALA A 393 8.92 7.47 23.97
CA ALA A 393 8.26 6.67 25.01
C ALA A 393 7.35 7.52 25.91
N GLY A 394 7.09 8.78 25.53
CA GLY A 394 6.54 9.79 26.42
C GLY A 394 7.63 10.61 27.12
N ASP A 395 7.25 11.78 27.60
CA ASP A 395 8.09 12.68 28.38
C ASP A 395 7.25 13.46 29.40
N ALA A 396 7.90 14.37 30.15
CA ALA A 396 7.24 15.18 31.16
C ALA A 396 6.19 16.17 30.58
N LEU A 397 6.28 16.50 29.29
CA LEU A 397 5.33 17.40 28.63
C LEU A 397 4.07 16.62 28.21
N CYS A 398 4.26 15.43 27.64
CA CYS A 398 3.18 14.56 27.21
C CYS A 398 3.58 13.09 27.38
N PRO A 399 2.75 12.25 28.03
CA PRO A 399 3.05 10.83 28.20
C PRO A 399 2.84 10.00 26.92
N GLN A 400 2.38 10.61 25.81
CA GLN A 400 2.08 9.88 24.57
C GLN A 400 3.33 9.20 23.99
N ALA A 401 3.33 7.88 23.86
CA ALA A 401 4.38 7.17 23.12
C ALA A 401 4.08 7.11 21.61
N SER A 402 5.10 6.84 20.81
CA SER A 402 4.91 6.34 19.44
C SER A 402 4.48 4.87 19.51
N GLY A 403 3.55 4.46 18.65
CA GLY A 403 2.99 3.09 18.63
C GLY A 403 2.42 2.71 17.27
N ALA A 404 1.53 1.73 17.24
CA ALA A 404 0.95 1.23 15.98
C ALA A 404 0.19 2.33 15.20
N TYR A 405 -0.50 3.24 15.89
CA TYR A 405 -1.26 4.36 15.32
C TYR A 405 -0.42 5.63 15.24
N ILE A 406 0.18 6.00 16.38
CA ILE A 406 0.82 7.29 16.59
C ILE A 406 2.26 7.26 16.08
N PHE A 407 2.63 8.30 15.36
CA PHE A 407 4.03 8.64 15.11
C PHE A 407 4.38 9.86 15.97
N ARG A 408 5.28 9.66 16.93
CA ARG A 408 5.83 10.74 17.77
C ARG A 408 7.35 10.59 17.86
N PRO A 409 8.12 11.30 17.02
CA PRO A 409 9.57 11.27 17.12
C PRO A 409 10.04 12.10 18.32
N ASN A 410 11.07 11.64 19.05
CA ASN A 410 11.67 12.38 20.17
C ASN A 410 12.24 13.74 19.75
N VAL A 411 12.76 13.83 18.53
CA VAL A 411 13.34 15.04 17.96
C VAL A 411 13.04 15.11 16.47
N SER A 412 12.98 16.33 15.91
CA SER A 412 12.65 16.54 14.49
C SER A 412 13.78 16.17 13.52
N THR A 413 15.01 16.02 14.01
CA THR A 413 16.17 15.62 13.20
C THR A 413 16.35 14.10 13.29
N PRO A 414 16.22 13.35 12.19
CA PRO A 414 16.45 11.91 12.23
C PRO A 414 17.95 11.60 12.24
N ILE A 415 18.28 10.37 12.66
CA ILE A 415 19.65 9.88 12.78
C ILE A 415 19.99 9.07 11.52
N PRO A 416 21.12 9.34 10.84
CA PRO A 416 21.51 8.52 9.68
C PRO A 416 21.79 7.08 10.11
N VAL A 417 21.32 6.11 9.33
CA VAL A 417 21.66 4.69 9.54
C VAL A 417 23.17 4.48 9.38
N ALA A 418 23.76 5.12 8.38
CA ALA A 418 25.20 5.19 8.18
C ALA A 418 25.58 6.47 7.41
N LYS A 419 26.83 6.91 7.57
CA LYS A 419 27.38 8.05 6.80
C LYS A 419 27.96 7.63 5.45
N HIS A 420 28.26 6.35 5.28
CA HIS A 420 28.80 5.75 4.06
C HIS A 420 28.08 4.42 3.81
N ALA A 421 27.92 4.05 2.55
CA ALA A 421 27.46 2.73 2.15
C ALA A 421 28.61 1.98 1.45
N ALA A 422 28.84 0.72 1.83
CA ALA A 422 29.72 -0.15 1.07
C ALA A 422 29.04 -0.50 -0.25
N THR A 423 29.75 -0.29 -1.37
CA THR A 423 29.17 -0.45 -2.71
C THR A 423 29.75 -1.62 -3.49
N HIS A 424 28.90 -2.22 -4.33
CA HIS A 424 29.31 -3.17 -5.34
C HIS A 424 28.55 -2.93 -6.65
N LEU A 425 29.29 -2.81 -7.75
CA LEU A 425 28.76 -2.46 -9.06
C LEU A 425 28.69 -3.69 -9.96
N ILE A 426 27.52 -3.96 -10.53
CA ILE A 426 27.29 -4.99 -11.53
C ILE A 426 26.86 -4.29 -12.82
N LYS A 427 27.60 -4.51 -13.91
CA LYS A 427 27.24 -4.00 -15.24
C LYS A 427 27.18 -5.15 -16.24
N THR A 428 26.02 -5.27 -16.86
CA THR A 428 25.74 -6.25 -17.90
C THR A 428 24.86 -5.63 -18.97
N GLU A 429 24.65 -6.33 -20.09
CA GLU A 429 23.76 -5.85 -21.16
C GLU A 429 22.28 -5.82 -20.73
N LEU A 430 21.86 -6.69 -19.81
CA LEU A 430 20.45 -6.78 -19.38
C LEU A 430 20.13 -5.97 -18.12
N VAL A 431 21.14 -5.61 -17.34
CA VAL A 431 20.98 -4.82 -16.11
C VAL A 431 22.27 -4.14 -15.69
N GLN A 432 22.15 -2.93 -15.15
CA GLN A 432 23.19 -2.29 -14.36
C GLN A 432 22.67 -2.07 -12.93
N GLU A 433 23.40 -2.57 -11.94
CA GLU A 433 23.03 -2.50 -10.53
C GLU A 433 24.16 -1.89 -9.68
N LEU A 434 23.81 -1.01 -8.77
CA LEU A 434 24.68 -0.65 -7.65
C LEU A 434 24.06 -1.17 -6.35
N HIS A 435 24.75 -2.10 -5.70
CA HIS A 435 24.41 -2.61 -4.39
C HIS A 435 24.99 -1.69 -3.34
N GLN A 436 24.19 -1.26 -2.37
CA GLN A 436 24.57 -0.42 -1.25
C GLN A 436 24.28 -1.15 0.05
N ASN A 437 25.30 -1.31 0.90
CA ASN A 437 25.15 -1.84 2.24
C ASN A 437 25.45 -0.74 3.26
N PHE A 438 24.41 -0.27 3.96
CA PHE A 438 24.53 0.80 4.97
C PHE A 438 24.87 0.22 6.34
N SER A 439 24.27 -0.91 6.71
CA SER A 439 24.49 -1.58 7.99
C SER A 439 24.10 -3.05 7.91
N ALA A 440 24.37 -3.82 8.97
CA ALA A 440 23.97 -5.24 9.05
C ALA A 440 22.45 -5.50 8.93
N TRP A 441 21.62 -4.46 9.05
CA TRP A 441 20.16 -4.54 9.01
C TRP A 441 19.54 -3.59 7.97
N CYS A 442 20.33 -2.93 7.13
CA CYS A 442 19.83 -1.98 6.13
C CYS A 442 20.70 -1.99 4.86
N SER A 443 20.10 -2.39 3.75
CA SER A 443 20.74 -2.41 2.43
C SER A 443 19.76 -2.02 1.32
N GLN A 444 20.29 -1.67 0.16
CA GLN A 444 19.51 -1.30 -1.02
C GLN A 444 20.23 -1.72 -2.31
N VAL A 445 19.47 -2.06 -3.34
CA VAL A 445 19.97 -2.24 -4.71
C VAL A 445 19.34 -1.18 -5.61
N LEU A 446 20.18 -0.34 -6.23
CA LEU A 446 19.76 0.58 -7.28
C LEU A 446 19.93 -0.08 -8.63
N ARG A 447 18.91 0.00 -9.49
CA ARG A 447 18.85 -0.79 -10.71
C ARG A 447 18.32 0.01 -11.89
N LEU A 448 19.05 -0.09 -13.01
CA LEU A 448 18.59 0.32 -14.34
C LEU A 448 18.59 -0.89 -15.28
N ARG A 449 17.56 -0.99 -16.10
CA ARG A 449 17.43 -2.00 -17.16
C ARG A 449 17.17 -1.30 -18.50
N PRO A 450 17.49 -1.96 -19.63
CA PRO A 450 17.08 -1.46 -20.94
C PRO A 450 15.57 -1.19 -21.01
N GLY A 451 15.19 -0.10 -21.63
CA GLY A 451 13.80 0.32 -21.87
C GLY A 451 13.06 0.92 -20.68
N GLN A 452 13.67 0.98 -19.49
CA GLN A 452 13.03 1.48 -18.27
C GLN A 452 13.38 2.96 -18.01
N PRO A 453 12.43 3.91 -18.09
CA PRO A 453 12.70 5.34 -17.90
C PRO A 453 12.66 5.76 -16.42
N TYR A 454 13.03 4.86 -15.52
CA TYR A 454 12.98 5.06 -14.07
C TYR A 454 14.11 4.29 -13.40
N LEU A 455 14.51 4.77 -12.22
CA LEU A 455 15.49 4.12 -11.35
C LEU A 455 14.75 3.29 -10.30
N GLU A 456 15.02 2.00 -10.23
CA GLU A 456 14.44 1.12 -9.22
C GLU A 456 15.35 1.04 -7.99
N LEU A 457 14.79 1.27 -6.80
CA LEU A 457 15.44 1.13 -5.50
C LEU A 457 14.75 -0.01 -4.75
N GLU A 458 15.40 -1.16 -4.67
CA GLU A 458 14.95 -2.29 -3.85
C GLU A 458 15.63 -2.23 -2.49
N TRP A 459 14.88 -1.93 -1.43
CA TRP A 459 15.39 -1.78 -0.08
C TRP A 459 15.11 -3.02 0.75
N THR A 460 16.02 -3.37 1.66
CA THR A 460 15.84 -4.41 2.68
C THR A 460 16.18 -3.82 4.04
N VAL A 461 15.19 -3.78 4.93
CA VAL A 461 15.33 -3.22 6.28
C VAL A 461 14.88 -4.24 7.31
N GLY A 462 15.75 -4.51 8.28
CA GLY A 462 15.53 -5.39 9.42
C GLY A 462 16.58 -6.52 9.53
N PRO A 463 16.65 -7.21 10.69
CA PRO A 463 15.91 -6.92 11.91
C PRO A 463 16.32 -5.58 12.52
N ILE A 464 15.35 -4.70 12.79
CA ILE A 464 15.65 -3.36 13.36
C ILE A 464 16.18 -3.58 14.78
N PRO A 465 17.40 -3.13 15.12
CA PRO A 465 17.98 -3.38 16.43
C PRO A 465 17.27 -2.52 17.48
N VAL A 466 16.89 -3.14 18.61
CA VAL A 466 16.24 -2.47 19.75
C VAL A 466 16.88 -2.85 21.09
N SER A 467 18.01 -3.55 21.08
CA SER A 467 18.76 -3.92 22.28
C SER A 467 19.33 -2.72 23.05
N ASP A 468 19.35 -1.55 22.42
CA ASP A 468 19.68 -0.26 23.02
C ASP A 468 18.49 0.39 23.75
N GLY A 469 17.32 -0.26 23.78
CA GLY A 469 16.11 0.26 24.40
C GLY A 469 15.43 1.38 23.60
N LEU A 470 15.80 1.57 22.33
CA LEU A 470 15.26 2.65 21.48
C LEU A 470 14.42 2.07 20.34
N GLY A 471 13.14 2.45 20.29
CA GLY A 471 12.29 2.21 19.12
C GLY A 471 12.75 3.04 17.92
N LYS A 472 12.67 2.48 16.71
CA LYS A 472 13.21 3.11 15.50
C LYS A 472 12.19 3.08 14.37
N GLU A 473 12.05 4.24 13.72
CA GLU A 473 11.16 4.44 12.58
C GLU A 473 12.00 4.84 11.38
N VAL A 474 12.23 3.88 10.49
CA VAL A 474 13.25 3.94 9.43
C VAL A 474 12.66 4.59 8.18
N ILE A 475 13.36 5.56 7.63
CA ILE A 475 12.95 6.32 6.44
C ILE A 475 13.99 6.21 5.33
N SER A 476 13.51 6.18 4.08
CA SER A 476 14.31 6.51 2.90
C SER A 476 14.06 7.97 2.56
N ARG A 477 15.12 8.78 2.54
CA ARG A 477 15.03 10.24 2.31
C ARG A 477 15.81 10.64 1.06
N PHE A 478 15.19 11.48 0.26
CA PHE A 478 15.73 12.14 -0.93
C PHE A 478 15.87 13.64 -0.67
N GLU A 479 17.01 14.22 -1.03
CA GLU A 479 17.29 15.64 -0.89
C GLU A 479 17.77 16.20 -2.25
N THR A 480 17.21 17.35 -2.64
CA THR A 480 17.44 17.97 -3.94
C THR A 480 17.53 19.49 -3.78
N PRO A 481 18.11 20.22 -4.77
CA PRO A 481 18.11 21.69 -4.76
C PRO A 481 16.79 22.31 -5.26
N LEU A 482 15.72 21.51 -5.46
CA LEU A 482 14.43 22.02 -5.94
C LEU A 482 13.83 23.00 -4.93
N ARG A 483 13.31 24.12 -5.44
CA ARG A 483 12.63 25.14 -4.63
C ARG A 483 11.13 24.83 -4.57
N THR A 484 10.73 24.04 -3.58
CA THR A 484 9.37 23.50 -3.49
C THR A 484 8.42 24.41 -2.69
N ALA A 485 8.97 25.41 -1.98
CA ALA A 485 8.25 26.34 -1.12
C ALA A 485 7.35 25.61 -0.07
N GLY A 486 7.85 24.49 0.46
CA GLY A 486 7.13 23.64 1.40
C GLY A 486 5.95 22.86 0.80
N ARG A 487 5.81 22.81 -0.53
CA ARG A 487 4.76 22.05 -1.22
C ARG A 487 5.27 20.70 -1.69
N PHE A 488 4.42 19.69 -1.55
CA PHE A 488 4.64 18.34 -2.05
C PHE A 488 3.30 17.72 -2.36
N TYR A 489 3.28 16.57 -3.02
CA TYR A 489 2.05 16.00 -3.57
C TYR A 489 2.00 14.52 -3.23
N THR A 490 0.87 14.06 -2.68
CA THR A 490 0.63 12.65 -2.38
C THR A 490 -0.66 12.19 -3.04
N ASP A 491 -0.74 10.91 -3.38
CA ASP A 491 -2.00 10.35 -3.87
C ASP A 491 -3.06 10.20 -2.78
N SER A 492 -4.32 10.12 -3.21
CA SER A 492 -5.47 9.71 -2.42
C SER A 492 -5.94 8.34 -2.94
N ASN A 493 -5.63 7.29 -2.17
CA ASN A 493 -5.99 5.89 -2.47
C ASN A 493 -5.56 5.41 -3.88
N GLY A 494 -4.41 5.86 -4.38
CA GLY A 494 -3.88 5.52 -5.70
C GLY A 494 -4.39 6.37 -6.87
N ARG A 495 -5.36 7.25 -6.61
CA ARG A 495 -6.14 7.95 -7.64
C ARG A 495 -5.72 9.41 -7.78
N GLN A 496 -6.48 10.32 -7.17
CA GLN A 496 -6.26 11.76 -7.22
C GLN A 496 -4.94 12.12 -6.55
N VAL A 497 -4.31 13.20 -6.99
CA VAL A 497 -3.11 13.76 -6.39
C VAL A 497 -3.50 15.03 -5.64
N LEU A 498 -3.24 15.04 -4.34
CA LEU A 498 -3.52 16.17 -3.47
C LEU A 498 -2.24 16.96 -3.22
N GLU A 499 -2.33 18.28 -3.41
CA GLU A 499 -1.27 19.19 -2.96
C GLU A 499 -1.27 19.26 -1.43
N ARG A 500 -0.10 19.04 -0.85
CA ARG A 500 0.19 19.17 0.57
C ARG A 500 1.11 20.36 0.77
N ARG A 501 0.94 21.05 1.90
CA ARG A 501 1.82 22.14 2.31
C ARG A 501 2.23 21.94 3.75
N ARG A 502 3.54 21.94 3.98
CA ARG A 502 4.13 21.80 5.32
C ARG A 502 3.59 22.87 6.26
N ASP A 503 3.20 22.46 7.47
CA ASP A 503 2.66 23.30 8.55
C ASP A 503 1.42 24.12 8.16
N TYR A 504 0.61 23.60 7.25
CA TYR A 504 -0.58 24.29 6.77
C TYR A 504 -1.81 23.39 6.71
N ARG A 505 -2.98 23.97 6.99
CA ARG A 505 -4.30 23.36 6.82
C ARG A 505 -5.21 24.38 6.14
N PRO A 506 -5.95 24.00 5.08
CA PRO A 506 -6.80 24.94 4.36
C PRO A 506 -8.07 25.33 5.13
N THR A 507 -8.52 24.48 6.05
CA THR A 507 -9.81 24.63 6.74
C THR A 507 -9.69 25.29 8.13
N TRP A 508 -8.52 25.28 8.78
CA TRP A 508 -8.32 25.90 10.10
C TRP A 508 -6.87 26.38 10.30
N ASN A 509 -6.67 27.25 11.30
CA ASN A 509 -5.33 27.68 11.70
C ASN A 509 -4.64 26.58 12.51
N LEU A 510 -3.60 25.96 11.94
CA LEU A 510 -2.85 24.90 12.59
C LEU A 510 -2.05 25.44 13.79
N SER A 511 -2.29 24.88 14.97
CA SER A 511 -1.36 24.97 16.09
C SER A 511 -0.40 23.78 16.00
N GLN A 512 0.86 24.05 15.64
CA GLN A 512 1.83 23.00 15.37
C GLN A 512 2.43 22.48 16.69
N SER A 513 2.16 21.20 17.01
CA SER A 513 2.79 20.51 18.15
C SER A 513 3.83 19.46 17.72
N GLU A 514 3.78 19.00 16.46
CA GLU A 514 4.63 17.94 15.91
C GLU A 514 5.04 18.26 14.47
N PRO A 515 6.14 19.01 14.26
CA PRO A 515 6.53 19.50 12.93
C PRO A 515 6.93 18.39 11.94
N VAL A 516 7.19 17.17 12.42
CA VAL A 516 7.41 16.00 11.57
C VAL A 516 6.10 15.23 11.37
N ALA A 517 5.55 14.63 12.44
CA ALA A 517 4.39 13.75 12.34
C ALA A 517 3.14 14.47 11.79
N GLY A 518 2.94 15.75 12.12
CA GLY A 518 1.84 16.55 11.60
C GLY A 518 1.93 16.86 10.10
N ASN A 519 3.04 16.50 9.44
CA ASN A 519 3.25 16.68 8.01
C ASN A 519 3.38 15.35 7.25
N TYR A 520 3.21 14.20 7.91
CA TYR A 520 3.13 12.90 7.24
C TYR A 520 1.73 12.67 6.64
N TYR A 521 1.69 12.09 5.45
CA TYR A 521 0.48 11.74 4.72
C TYR A 521 0.58 10.30 4.20
N PRO A 522 -0.56 9.61 3.98
CA PRO A 522 -0.54 8.30 3.36
C PRO A 522 -0.11 8.42 1.89
N VAL A 523 0.72 7.48 1.46
CA VAL A 523 1.19 7.30 0.09
C VAL A 523 0.86 5.87 -0.30
N ASN A 524 -0.19 5.67 -1.11
CA ASN A 524 -0.58 4.33 -1.56
C ASN A 524 0.08 3.94 -2.88
N THR A 525 0.50 4.93 -3.69
CA THR A 525 1.17 4.68 -4.97
C THR A 525 2.24 5.70 -5.32
N ARG A 526 2.13 6.98 -4.93
CA ARG A 526 3.05 8.03 -5.38
C ARG A 526 3.14 9.24 -4.46
N ILE A 527 4.36 9.75 -4.34
CA ILE A 527 4.68 11.05 -3.74
C ILE A 527 5.65 11.79 -4.66
N PHE A 528 5.52 13.11 -4.77
CA PHE A 528 6.48 13.91 -5.54
C PHE A 528 6.66 15.32 -5.02
N ILE A 529 7.81 15.88 -5.42
CA ILE A 529 8.16 17.29 -5.28
C ILE A 529 8.49 17.87 -6.67
N LYS A 530 8.19 19.15 -6.87
CA LYS A 530 8.47 19.84 -8.13
C LYS A 530 8.74 21.32 -7.92
N ASP A 531 9.50 21.91 -8.83
CA ASP A 531 9.51 23.34 -9.07
C ASP A 531 8.73 23.67 -10.37
N GLN A 532 8.99 24.82 -10.99
CA GLN A 532 8.32 25.20 -12.24
C GLN A 532 8.73 24.36 -13.46
N LYS A 533 9.87 23.67 -13.40
CA LYS A 533 10.50 23.00 -14.55
C LYS A 533 10.64 21.50 -14.36
N VAL A 534 11.05 21.03 -13.18
CA VAL A 534 11.48 19.66 -12.90
C VAL A 534 10.62 19.07 -11.78
N GLN A 535 10.33 17.77 -11.89
CA GLN A 535 9.63 16.98 -10.89
C GLN A 535 10.42 15.70 -10.59
N LEU A 536 10.63 15.43 -9.30
CA LEU A 536 11.11 14.14 -8.81
C LEU A 536 9.92 13.39 -8.19
N THR A 537 9.61 12.21 -8.74
CA THR A 537 8.50 11.36 -8.27
C THR A 537 9.03 10.05 -7.73
N VAL A 538 8.47 9.59 -6.62
CA VAL A 538 8.74 8.27 -6.05
C VAL A 538 7.44 7.49 -6.00
N LEU A 539 7.43 6.31 -6.62
CA LEU A 539 6.33 5.35 -6.56
C LEU A 539 6.60 4.29 -5.50
N THR A 540 5.55 3.79 -4.85
CA THR A 540 5.66 2.80 -3.74
C THR A 540 4.99 1.47 -4.11
N ASP A 541 5.58 0.35 -3.67
CA ASP A 541 5.04 -1.01 -3.89
C ASP A 541 3.96 -1.39 -2.87
N ARG A 542 3.72 -0.51 -1.90
CA ARG A 542 2.76 -0.69 -0.80
C ARG A 542 2.41 0.66 -0.20
N SER A 543 1.41 0.67 0.67
CA SER A 543 1.08 1.84 1.48
C SER A 543 2.24 2.21 2.41
N GLN A 544 2.59 3.48 2.45
CA GLN A 544 3.64 4.04 3.32
C GLN A 544 3.22 5.43 3.82
N GLY A 545 3.78 5.86 4.95
CA GLY A 545 3.78 7.27 5.36
C GLY A 545 4.89 8.03 4.64
N GLY A 546 4.56 9.18 4.05
CA GLY A 546 5.52 10.02 3.35
C GLY A 546 5.34 11.51 3.63
N SER A 547 6.41 12.28 3.45
CA SER A 547 6.40 13.73 3.68
C SER A 547 7.49 14.47 2.89
N SER A 548 7.46 15.80 2.99
CA SER A 548 8.51 16.74 2.62
C SER A 548 8.81 17.64 3.83
N ILE A 549 9.73 17.20 4.68
CA ILE A 549 10.07 17.88 5.94
C ILE A 549 10.98 19.09 5.72
N LEU A 550 11.80 19.09 4.66
CA LEU A 550 12.64 20.22 4.24
C LEU A 550 12.29 20.65 2.80
N ASP A 551 12.60 21.90 2.44
CA ASP A 551 12.41 22.34 1.06
C ASP A 551 13.31 21.51 0.13
N GLY A 552 12.77 21.07 -1.01
CA GLY A 552 13.50 20.19 -1.92
C GLY A 552 13.73 18.76 -1.41
N SER A 553 13.15 18.37 -0.27
CA SER A 553 13.27 17.00 0.26
C SER A 553 11.98 16.20 0.13
N LEU A 554 12.12 14.87 0.12
CA LEU A 554 11.03 13.91 0.14
C LEU A 554 11.47 12.71 0.97
N GLU A 555 10.59 12.17 1.82
CA GLU A 555 10.88 10.96 2.59
C GLU A 555 9.70 10.01 2.68
N LEU A 556 10.02 8.73 2.80
CA LEU A 556 9.07 7.63 2.95
C LEU A 556 9.52 6.74 4.11
N MET A 557 8.64 6.51 5.07
CA MET A 557 8.88 5.59 6.18
C MET A 557 8.66 4.15 5.73
N VAL A 558 9.74 3.37 5.70
CA VAL A 558 9.78 2.03 5.09
C VAL A 558 9.54 0.91 6.10
N HIS A 559 9.91 1.11 7.37
CA HIS A 559 9.72 0.12 8.43
C HIS A 559 9.77 0.76 9.82
N ARG A 560 9.11 0.15 10.80
CA ARG A 560 9.01 0.64 12.19
C ARG A 560 9.11 -0.53 13.15
N ARG A 561 9.84 -0.36 14.25
CA ARG A 561 9.86 -1.29 15.38
C ARG A 561 9.87 -0.50 16.68
N LEU A 562 8.84 -0.66 17.49
CA LEU A 562 8.51 0.18 18.62
C LEU A 562 8.43 -0.65 19.90
N LEU A 563 8.75 -0.03 21.04
CA LEU A 563 8.86 -0.71 22.33
C LEU A 563 7.73 -0.38 23.31
N ASN A 564 6.77 0.47 22.89
CA ASN A 564 5.65 0.89 23.72
C ASN A 564 4.34 0.82 22.91
N ASP A 565 3.24 0.61 23.61
CA ASP A 565 1.88 0.84 23.10
C ASP A 565 1.57 2.35 23.15
N ASP A 566 0.79 2.85 22.19
CA ASP A 566 0.40 4.26 22.12
C ASP A 566 -0.93 4.59 22.80
N ASN A 567 -1.48 3.64 23.57
CA ASN A 567 -2.70 3.76 24.35
C ASN A 567 -3.93 4.12 23.50
N ARG A 568 -4.07 3.47 22.34
CA ARG A 568 -5.28 3.56 21.49
C ARG A 568 -6.13 2.28 21.45
N GLY A 569 -5.79 1.28 22.28
CA GLY A 569 -6.65 0.12 22.55
C GLY A 569 -6.08 -1.23 22.11
N VAL A 570 -5.01 -1.25 21.31
CA VAL A 570 -4.36 -2.50 20.88
C VAL A 570 -3.76 -3.25 22.07
N GLY A 571 -3.03 -2.53 22.93
CA GLY A 571 -2.42 -3.07 24.14
C GLY A 571 -1.16 -3.88 23.87
N GLU A 572 -0.49 -3.64 22.75
CA GLU A 572 0.76 -4.30 22.34
C GLU A 572 1.69 -3.28 21.66
N PRO A 573 3.01 -3.31 21.92
CA PRO A 573 3.95 -2.55 21.11
C PRO A 573 4.00 -3.10 19.67
N LEU A 574 4.32 -2.24 18.70
CA LEU A 574 4.60 -2.68 17.33
C LEU A 574 6.00 -3.30 17.24
N ASP A 575 6.13 -4.53 17.75
CA ASP A 575 7.37 -5.31 17.83
C ASP A 575 7.23 -6.64 17.06
N GLU A 576 7.12 -6.55 15.74
CA GLU A 576 6.93 -7.73 14.87
C GLU A 576 8.15 -8.68 14.97
N PRO A 577 7.97 -9.93 15.46
CA PRO A 577 9.10 -10.79 15.87
C PRO A 577 9.91 -11.35 14.69
N GLY A 578 9.31 -11.49 13.50
CA GLY A 578 9.91 -12.22 12.38
C GLY A 578 10.10 -13.72 12.67
N ASP A 579 10.65 -14.45 11.69
CA ASP A 579 10.74 -15.92 11.76
C ASP A 579 11.66 -16.44 12.86
N ASP A 580 12.71 -15.68 13.21
CA ASP A 580 13.72 -16.06 14.20
C ASP A 580 13.55 -15.33 15.56
N GLY A 581 12.45 -14.57 15.71
CA GLY A 581 12.14 -13.81 16.91
C GLY A 581 13.02 -12.57 17.13
N ARG A 582 13.97 -12.25 16.24
CA ARG A 582 14.89 -11.11 16.42
C ARG A 582 14.36 -9.80 15.84
N GLY A 583 13.22 -9.81 15.16
CA GLY A 583 12.59 -8.67 14.50
C GLY A 583 12.37 -8.92 13.00
N LEU A 584 11.22 -8.52 12.49
CA LEU A 584 10.83 -8.74 11.09
C LEU A 584 11.74 -7.99 10.10
N VAL A 585 12.15 -8.70 9.04
CA VAL A 585 12.88 -8.14 7.89
C VAL A 585 11.91 -7.89 6.75
N VAL A 586 11.96 -6.69 6.18
CA VAL A 586 11.04 -6.26 5.13
C VAL A 586 11.84 -5.84 3.92
N ARG A 587 11.49 -6.41 2.77
CA ARG A 587 12.00 -6.02 1.46
C ARG A 587 10.89 -5.34 0.66
N GLY A 588 11.19 -4.21 0.04
CA GLY A 588 10.26 -3.49 -0.81
C GLY A 588 10.95 -2.66 -1.87
N ARG A 589 10.15 -1.95 -2.67
CA ARG A 589 10.63 -1.23 -3.86
C ARG A 589 10.08 0.18 -3.95
N HIS A 590 10.95 1.09 -4.39
CA HIS A 590 10.62 2.42 -4.87
C HIS A 590 11.01 2.57 -6.34
N LEU A 591 10.15 3.19 -7.15
CA LEU A 591 10.53 3.63 -8.50
C LEU A 591 10.71 5.14 -8.48
N VAL A 592 11.91 5.61 -8.81
CA VAL A 592 12.28 7.03 -8.84
C VAL A 592 12.25 7.51 -10.28
N LEU A 593 11.42 8.50 -10.56
CA LEU A 593 11.26 9.11 -11.87
C LEU A 593 11.68 10.57 -11.82
N LEU A 594 12.53 10.97 -12.77
CA LEU A 594 12.95 12.36 -12.97
C LEU A 594 12.48 12.84 -14.34
N ASP A 595 11.58 13.82 -14.36
CA ASP A 595 11.07 14.39 -15.60
C ASP A 595 10.78 15.89 -15.44
N THR A 596 10.47 16.58 -16.54
CA THR A 596 9.93 17.93 -16.51
C THR A 596 8.55 17.92 -15.86
N ALA A 597 8.22 18.94 -15.08
CA ALA A 597 6.95 19.08 -14.37
C ALA A 597 5.72 18.93 -15.30
N ALA A 598 5.82 19.38 -16.56
CA ALA A 598 4.73 19.30 -17.53
C ALA A 598 4.50 17.90 -18.13
N ALA A 599 5.46 16.98 -18.04
CA ALA A 599 5.38 15.65 -18.64
C ALA A 599 5.48 14.50 -17.63
N ALA A 600 5.72 14.80 -16.36
CA ALA A 600 5.95 13.79 -15.33
C ALA A 600 4.74 12.85 -15.16
N ALA A 601 3.51 13.36 -15.30
CA ALA A 601 2.29 12.57 -15.22
C ALA A 601 2.23 11.44 -16.26
N ASP A 602 2.68 11.71 -17.49
CA ASP A 602 2.74 10.71 -18.57
C ASP A 602 3.69 9.54 -18.25
N LYS A 603 4.61 9.74 -17.30
CA LYS A 603 5.53 8.70 -16.83
C LYS A 603 5.00 8.01 -15.60
N HIS A 604 4.66 8.76 -14.55
CA HIS A 604 4.36 8.13 -13.27
C HIS A 604 2.98 7.46 -13.22
N ARG A 605 1.97 7.92 -14.00
CA ARG A 605 0.63 7.32 -13.99
C ARG A 605 0.62 5.87 -14.51
N PRO A 606 1.17 5.55 -15.70
CA PRO A 606 1.21 4.17 -16.18
C PRO A 606 2.11 3.27 -15.33
N ARG A 607 3.25 3.80 -14.84
CA ARG A 607 4.19 3.01 -14.02
C ARG A 607 3.63 2.68 -12.63
N ALA A 608 2.84 3.57 -12.04
CA ALA A 608 2.12 3.26 -10.82
C ALA A 608 1.13 2.09 -11.04
N GLN A 609 0.49 2.04 -12.21
CA GLN A 609 -0.41 0.94 -12.55
C GLN A 609 0.32 -0.38 -12.78
N GLU A 610 1.45 -0.35 -13.49
CA GLU A 610 2.32 -1.53 -13.65
C GLU A 610 2.83 -2.05 -12.31
N MET A 611 3.07 -1.16 -11.35
CA MET A 611 3.51 -1.53 -10.01
C MET A 611 2.39 -2.17 -9.19
N VAL A 612 1.19 -1.59 -9.20
CA VAL A 612 0.02 -2.08 -8.42
C VAL A 612 -0.55 -3.39 -8.99
N THR A 613 -0.65 -3.51 -10.31
CA THR A 613 -1.12 -4.72 -11.01
C THR A 613 -0.01 -5.27 -11.88
N SER A 614 1.05 -5.77 -11.23
CA SER A 614 2.23 -6.31 -11.90
C SER A 614 1.91 -7.57 -12.71
N PRO A 615 2.52 -7.75 -13.89
CA PRO A 615 2.56 -9.03 -14.58
C PRO A 615 3.07 -10.14 -13.67
N TYR A 616 2.51 -11.33 -13.80
CA TYR A 616 2.79 -12.46 -12.92
C TYR A 616 3.42 -13.62 -13.68
N VAL A 617 4.43 -14.23 -13.08
CA VAL A 617 5.21 -15.32 -13.67
C VAL A 617 4.73 -16.65 -13.10
N VAL A 618 4.33 -17.56 -13.99
CA VAL A 618 3.99 -18.95 -13.68
C VAL A 618 4.96 -19.84 -14.43
N LEU A 619 5.47 -20.90 -13.79
CA LEU A 619 6.36 -21.85 -14.44
C LEU A 619 5.64 -23.16 -14.77
N ALA A 620 6.15 -23.92 -15.73
CA ALA A 620 5.72 -25.29 -16.00
C ALA A 620 6.93 -26.19 -16.26
N ALA A 621 6.91 -27.42 -15.73
CA ALA A 621 8.02 -28.37 -15.91
C ALA A 621 8.09 -28.95 -17.33
N GLY A 622 6.96 -28.99 -18.03
CA GLY A 622 6.84 -29.49 -19.40
C GLY A 622 6.99 -28.40 -20.47
N PRO A 623 6.60 -28.70 -21.73
CA PRO A 623 6.60 -27.73 -22.81
C PRO A 623 5.65 -26.54 -22.57
N GLY A 624 4.76 -26.61 -21.56
CA GLY A 624 3.81 -25.56 -21.21
C GLY A 624 2.61 -25.50 -22.17
N PRO A 625 1.89 -24.37 -22.22
CA PRO A 625 0.80 -24.13 -23.16
C PRO A 625 1.18 -24.42 -24.62
N GLN A 626 0.30 -25.12 -25.35
CA GLN A 626 0.40 -25.28 -26.81
C GLN A 626 0.22 -23.92 -27.50
N LEU A 627 -0.80 -23.16 -27.06
CA LEU A 627 -0.96 -21.77 -27.47
C LEU A 627 0.09 -20.92 -26.75
N ARG A 628 1.11 -20.47 -27.48
CA ARG A 628 2.25 -19.73 -26.93
C ARG A 628 1.95 -18.27 -26.59
N GLN A 629 0.87 -17.73 -27.13
CA GLN A 629 0.45 -16.35 -26.88
C GLN A 629 -1.08 -16.22 -26.96
N PHE A 630 -1.68 -15.53 -25.98
CA PHE A 630 -3.12 -15.31 -25.90
C PHE A 630 -3.38 -13.87 -25.44
N SER A 631 -4.41 -13.22 -25.99
CA SER A 631 -4.89 -11.92 -25.52
C SER A 631 -6.42 -11.96 -25.38
N GLY A 632 -6.92 -11.51 -24.24
CA GLY A 632 -8.35 -11.32 -24.00
C GLY A 632 -8.92 -10.09 -24.69
N LEU A 633 -8.08 -9.23 -25.27
CA LEU A 633 -8.49 -8.02 -25.99
C LEU A 633 -8.14 -8.13 -27.48
N ARG A 634 -9.07 -7.68 -28.34
CA ARG A 634 -8.80 -7.58 -29.79
C ARG A 634 -7.79 -6.47 -30.12
N ARG A 635 -7.76 -5.41 -29.31
CA ARG A 635 -6.86 -4.27 -29.41
C ARG A 635 -6.49 -3.76 -28.01
N PRO A 636 -5.26 -3.24 -27.81
CA PRO A 636 -4.91 -2.57 -26.57
C PRO A 636 -5.86 -1.40 -26.27
N LEU A 637 -6.17 -1.17 -24.99
CA LEU A 637 -6.83 0.06 -24.58
C LEU A 637 -5.86 1.26 -24.67
N PRO A 638 -6.38 2.48 -24.86
CA PRO A 638 -5.58 3.70 -24.80
C PRO A 638 -4.81 3.82 -23.47
N PRO A 639 -3.58 4.38 -23.49
CA PRO A 639 -2.69 4.41 -22.32
C PRO A 639 -3.19 5.25 -21.15
N ASN A 640 -4.24 6.05 -21.35
CA ASN A 640 -4.93 6.82 -20.33
C ASN A 640 -6.14 6.08 -19.70
N LEU A 641 -6.43 4.85 -20.11
CA LEU A 641 -7.48 4.01 -19.53
C LEU A 641 -6.92 2.78 -18.82
N HIS A 642 -7.29 2.63 -17.55
CA HIS A 642 -7.04 1.42 -16.78
C HIS A 642 -8.28 0.51 -16.78
N LEU A 643 -8.07 -0.77 -17.09
CA LEU A 643 -9.05 -1.84 -16.90
C LEU A 643 -9.12 -2.23 -15.42
N LEU A 644 -9.95 -1.50 -14.67
CA LEU A 644 -10.06 -1.63 -13.22
C LEU A 644 -10.68 -2.97 -12.80
N THR A 645 -11.68 -3.47 -13.53
CA THR A 645 -12.34 -4.73 -13.17
C THR A 645 -12.81 -5.46 -14.42
N VAL A 646 -12.49 -6.75 -14.50
CA VAL A 646 -13.22 -7.74 -15.31
C VAL A 646 -13.45 -8.93 -14.41
N GLU A 647 -14.69 -9.18 -14.02
CA GLU A 647 -15.02 -10.32 -13.15
C GLU A 647 -16.41 -10.87 -13.46
N PRO A 648 -16.64 -12.18 -13.27
CA PRO A 648 -17.95 -12.78 -13.42
C PRO A 648 -18.92 -12.32 -12.31
N ARG A 649 -20.18 -12.11 -12.68
CA ARG A 649 -21.29 -11.76 -11.79
C ARG A 649 -22.46 -12.72 -12.01
N GLY A 650 -22.37 -13.92 -11.44
CA GLY A 650 -23.38 -14.96 -11.68
C GLY A 650 -23.32 -15.52 -13.10
N ALA A 651 -24.34 -16.25 -13.51
CA ALA A 651 -24.35 -16.97 -14.78
C ALA A 651 -24.40 -16.00 -15.98
N GLY A 652 -23.39 -16.07 -16.85
CA GLY A 652 -23.37 -15.36 -18.14
C GLY A 652 -23.23 -13.83 -18.07
N THR A 653 -22.99 -13.26 -16.89
CA THR A 653 -22.82 -11.79 -16.73
C THR A 653 -21.41 -11.46 -16.29
N LEU A 654 -20.83 -10.42 -16.89
CA LEU A 654 -19.54 -9.87 -16.51
C LEU A 654 -19.71 -8.45 -15.99
N LEU A 655 -18.94 -8.09 -14.96
CA LEU A 655 -18.76 -6.72 -14.53
C LEU A 655 -17.47 -6.16 -15.14
N LEU A 656 -17.63 -5.12 -15.95
CA LEU A 656 -16.54 -4.36 -16.53
C LEU A 656 -16.49 -2.96 -15.88
N ARG A 657 -15.31 -2.55 -15.41
CA ARG A 657 -15.05 -1.16 -14.99
C ARG A 657 -13.81 -0.63 -15.68
N LEU A 658 -13.93 0.57 -16.25
CA LEU A 658 -12.84 1.33 -16.83
C LEU A 658 -12.61 2.60 -16.01
N GLU A 659 -11.35 2.95 -15.84
CA GLU A 659 -10.92 4.16 -15.14
C GLU A 659 -10.06 5.03 -16.05
N HIS A 660 -10.32 6.34 -16.05
CA HIS A 660 -9.41 7.31 -16.64
C HIS A 660 -8.28 7.64 -15.65
N LEU A 661 -7.03 7.37 -16.04
CA LEU A 661 -5.87 7.45 -15.13
C LEU A 661 -5.44 8.87 -14.78
N PHE A 662 -5.68 9.82 -15.69
CA PHE A 662 -5.21 11.19 -15.58
C PHE A 662 -6.30 12.12 -15.08
N GLU A 663 -5.90 13.10 -14.27
CA GLU A 663 -6.76 14.21 -13.87
C GLU A 663 -6.89 15.25 -14.99
N ARG A 664 -7.89 16.13 -14.87
CA ARG A 664 -8.14 17.17 -15.86
C ARG A 664 -6.94 18.14 -15.93
N GLY A 665 -6.35 18.27 -17.12
CA GLY A 665 -5.24 19.19 -17.37
C GLY A 665 -3.89 18.75 -16.80
N GLU A 666 -3.80 17.52 -16.28
CA GLU A 666 -2.55 16.96 -15.73
C GLU A 666 -1.52 16.62 -16.83
N SER A 667 -2.00 16.17 -17.98
CA SER A 667 -1.21 15.87 -19.18
C SER A 667 -1.83 16.51 -20.41
N GLN A 668 -1.00 16.96 -21.35
CA GLN A 668 -1.46 17.48 -22.64
C GLN A 668 -2.21 16.42 -23.45
N ASN A 669 -1.72 15.17 -23.43
CA ASN A 669 -2.26 14.07 -24.22
C ASN A 669 -3.05 13.07 -23.36
N GLY A 670 -2.59 12.77 -22.16
CA GLY A 670 -3.19 11.79 -21.25
C GLY A 670 -4.52 12.24 -20.65
N SER A 671 -4.77 13.55 -20.52
CA SER A 671 -6.00 14.10 -19.96
C SER A 671 -7.14 14.32 -20.98
N GLN A 672 -7.00 13.83 -22.21
CA GLN A 672 -8.00 14.00 -23.26
C GLN A 672 -9.14 12.96 -23.17
N PRO A 673 -10.36 13.29 -23.60
CA PRO A 673 -11.46 12.33 -23.67
C PRO A 673 -11.12 11.10 -24.52
N VAL A 674 -11.66 9.94 -24.16
CA VAL A 674 -11.42 8.66 -24.84
C VAL A 674 -12.74 7.97 -25.17
N THR A 675 -12.80 7.32 -26.33
CA THR A 675 -13.89 6.41 -26.72
C THR A 675 -13.35 5.00 -26.84
N VAL A 676 -14.09 4.01 -26.31
CA VAL A 676 -13.75 2.59 -26.36
C VAL A 676 -14.90 1.82 -26.99
N ASP A 677 -14.57 0.86 -27.83
CA ASP A 677 -15.50 -0.14 -28.37
C ASP A 677 -15.39 -1.42 -27.52
N LEU A 678 -16.47 -1.76 -26.81
CA LEU A 678 -16.49 -2.78 -25.74
C LEU A 678 -16.63 -4.21 -26.24
#